data_AF-A0A1R3JF07-F1
#
_entry.id   AF-A0A1R3JF07-F1
#
_cell.length_a   1.000
_cell.length_b   1.000
_cell.length_c   1.000
_cell.angle_alpha   90.00
_cell.angle_beta   90.00
_cell.angle_gamma   90.00
#
_symmetry.space_group_name_H-M   'P 1'
#
loop_
_entity.id
_entity.type
_entity.pdbx_description
1 polymer ?
#
loop_
_entity_poly.entity_id
_entity_poly.type
_entity_poly.pdbx_seq_one_letter_code
_entity_poly.pdbx_strand_id
1 'polypeptide(L)'
;MARLLAMFFTFSLFLSLSVSKTLKRDAKALNEIKASLGWRVVYAWVGDDPCGDGNLPPWSGVTCSLQGDYRVVTELEVYAVSIVGPFPVAVTNLLDLTRLDLHNNKLTGPIPPQIGRLKRLKILNLRWNKLQDFIPPEIGELKSLTHLYLSFNSFKGEIPKELANLPELQYLHLHQNRFSGRIPAELGTLQNLRHLDVGNNHLVGTIKQLIRVDGCFPSLRNLYLNNNYLTGGIPAELENLSNLEILYLSYNKLSGVIPPAVANLPRLTSLYLDHNQFAGIIPDALYKHPFLKEMYIEGNSFKEGMDPIDGFKDFTFEKEGFDHGVADTNCGVLNVLKEVPSIENVNVIIQGATSIATTDENFVCVTLDFWPPEKCNYNQCPWGKAGIFNLDLDSFILANAIKAFNPLRIRVGGSLQDQIMYKVGNYLNNCPNLEKVDDGLFGFSQGCLTMERWDQLHDLFKRTGAKITFGLNALIGKKESMTEKGLWVGDWDSQNARDLINYTVSKGYQIDSYEFGNELCGSGVAARISAEQYGKDVIQLKELVKELYPDPNTQPKVVGPGGFYDEEWFITFLQVTGQNVLDAVSHHIYNLGSGDDPNLIHMIQDPFYLSQIAQTFRDLSKNIDKFAPWSSPWVSEAGGAYNSGGKDVSRTFADGFWYLDQLGMTSIFNHKVYCRQAFVGGNYAMLNTTTFIPNPDYYSALLWHRLMGSRVLRVNQDVSPYLRVYSHCAKQKPGISILFINLSGEKSFDVTLTNDENFYDVNGEFKGFEKREEYHLTPKDGNIQSDVVLLNGNPLELRNLEIPEMNPQLVDASTPISVAAHSIVYVTIRDFHAPACA
;
A
#
# COMPACT_ATOMS: atom_id res chain seq x y z
N MET A 1 -57.09 -50.80 33.62
CA MET A 1 -57.40 -50.21 32.29
C MET A 1 -57.91 -48.79 32.54
N ALA A 2 -57.15 -47.75 32.16
CA ALA A 2 -57.52 -46.72 31.17
C ALA A 2 -58.78 -45.90 31.58
N ARG A 3 -58.84 -44.57 31.65
CA ARG A 3 -58.12 -43.44 31.01
C ARG A 3 -58.57 -42.16 31.76
N LEU A 4 -57.65 -41.25 32.10
CA LEU A 4 -57.49 -39.90 31.54
C LEU A 4 -58.68 -38.91 31.71
N LEU A 5 -58.48 -37.90 32.57
CA LEU A 5 -58.91 -36.52 32.34
C LEU A 5 -58.01 -35.60 33.16
N ALA A 6 -57.10 -34.92 32.44
CA ALA A 6 -56.17 -33.95 32.97
C ALA A 6 -56.79 -32.55 32.91
N MET A 7 -56.77 -31.83 34.04
CA MET A 7 -56.92 -30.38 34.09
C MET A 7 -55.60 -29.84 34.65
N PHE A 8 -54.69 -29.43 33.77
CA PHE A 8 -53.53 -28.63 34.13
C PHE A 8 -53.85 -27.17 33.79
N PHE A 9 -54.01 -26.35 34.83
CA PHE A 9 -53.85 -24.91 34.73
C PHE A 9 -52.36 -24.64 34.49
N THR A 10 -51.97 -24.32 33.26
CA THR A 10 -50.65 -23.77 32.96
C THR A 10 -50.68 -22.27 33.22
N PHE A 11 -50.02 -21.85 34.30
CA PHE A 11 -49.61 -20.47 34.50
C PHE A 11 -48.52 -20.18 33.46
N SER A 12 -48.90 -19.60 32.33
CA SER A 12 -47.95 -19.09 31.33
C SER A 12 -47.27 -17.85 31.91
N LEU A 13 -46.15 -18.06 32.59
CA LEU A 13 -45.19 -17.02 32.92
C LEU A 13 -44.56 -16.59 31.59
N PHE A 14 -45.02 -15.47 31.02
CA PHE A 14 -44.27 -14.74 30.02
C PHE A 14 -42.97 -14.28 30.67
N LEU A 15 -41.89 -15.04 30.54
CA LEU A 15 -40.55 -14.44 30.60
C LEU A 15 -40.42 -13.62 29.32
N SER A 16 -40.78 -12.33 29.39
CA SER A 16 -40.13 -11.35 28.54
C SER A 16 -38.64 -11.48 28.84
N LEU A 17 -37.84 -11.97 27.90
CA LEU A 17 -36.39 -11.80 27.94
C LEU A 17 -36.14 -10.28 27.98
N SER A 18 -35.97 -9.73 29.18
CA SER A 18 -35.58 -8.34 29.36
C SER A 18 -34.16 -8.20 28.84
N VAL A 19 -33.99 -7.64 27.65
CA VAL A 19 -32.67 -7.35 27.11
C VAL A 19 -32.04 -6.28 28.00
N SER A 20 -30.92 -6.64 28.65
CA SER A 20 -30.19 -5.78 29.59
C SER A 20 -29.77 -4.47 28.91
N LYS A 21 -30.31 -3.33 29.33
CA LYS A 21 -29.98 -2.03 28.70
C LYS A 21 -28.51 -1.65 28.91
N THR A 22 -27.98 -0.84 28.01
CA THR A 22 -26.66 -0.23 28.21
C THR A 22 -26.67 0.70 29.42
N LEU A 23 -25.59 0.66 30.17
CA LEU A 23 -25.36 1.55 31.29
C LEU A 23 -25.55 3.00 30.83
N LYS A 24 -26.45 3.73 31.50
CA LYS A 24 -26.87 5.09 31.10
C LYS A 24 -25.69 6.05 30.89
N ARG A 25 -24.61 5.88 31.65
CA ARG A 25 -23.35 6.63 31.50
C ARG A 25 -22.74 6.42 30.11
N ASP A 26 -22.60 5.16 29.69
CA ASP A 26 -21.95 4.79 28.42
C ASP A 26 -22.83 5.19 27.24
N ALA A 27 -24.15 4.96 27.36
CA ALA A 27 -25.12 5.42 26.37
C ALA A 27 -25.05 6.94 26.18
N LYS A 28 -24.97 7.72 27.27
CA LYS A 28 -24.83 9.18 27.19
C LYS A 28 -23.50 9.58 26.53
N ALA A 29 -22.39 8.97 26.94
CA ALA A 29 -21.07 9.26 26.40
C ALA A 29 -21.00 9.01 24.88
N LEU A 30 -21.49 7.86 24.43
CA LEU A 30 -21.54 7.54 23.00
C LEU A 30 -22.49 8.44 22.23
N ASN A 31 -23.63 8.87 22.80
CA ASN A 31 -24.48 9.85 22.14
C ASN A 31 -23.82 11.25 22.02
N GLU A 32 -23.02 11.67 22.99
CA GLU A 32 -22.22 12.91 22.89
C GLU A 32 -21.11 12.77 21.84
N ILE A 33 -20.47 11.60 21.78
CA ILE A 33 -19.50 11.28 20.73
C ILE A 33 -20.22 11.34 19.39
N LYS A 34 -21.36 10.65 19.22
CA LYS A 34 -22.20 10.67 18.02
C LYS A 34 -22.50 12.09 17.56
N ALA A 35 -22.84 12.99 18.47
CA ALA A 35 -23.13 14.39 18.14
C ALA A 35 -21.88 15.20 17.72
N SER A 36 -20.69 14.78 18.11
CA SER A 36 -19.41 15.42 17.79
C SER A 36 -18.67 14.81 16.60
N LEU A 37 -18.99 13.58 16.21
CA LEU A 37 -18.41 12.91 15.06
C LEU A 37 -19.15 13.30 13.76
N GLY A 38 -18.40 13.41 12.67
CA GLY A 38 -18.94 13.77 11.35
C GLY A 38 -19.99 12.76 10.84
N TRP A 39 -20.78 13.19 9.84
CA TRP A 39 -21.93 12.44 9.33
C TRP A 39 -21.65 10.96 9.06
N ARG A 40 -20.46 10.60 8.56
CA ARG A 40 -20.05 9.22 8.25
C ARG A 40 -20.16 8.26 9.44
N VAL A 41 -19.89 8.70 10.68
CA VAL A 41 -20.03 7.85 11.88
C VAL A 41 -21.46 7.83 12.39
N VAL A 42 -22.16 8.96 12.29
CA VAL A 42 -23.54 9.11 12.75
C VAL A 42 -24.48 8.11 12.08
N TYR A 43 -24.21 7.75 10.82
CA TYR A 43 -25.01 6.77 10.07
C TYR A 43 -24.80 5.31 10.48
N ALA A 44 -23.66 4.96 11.08
CA ALA A 44 -23.39 3.59 11.53
C ALA A 44 -23.85 3.34 12.99
N TRP A 45 -24.27 4.38 13.69
CA TRP A 45 -24.68 4.36 15.09
C TRP A 45 -26.19 4.58 15.19
N VAL A 46 -26.98 3.50 15.15
CA VAL A 46 -28.43 3.52 14.94
C VAL A 46 -29.20 3.15 16.20
N GLY A 47 -30.32 3.82 16.46
CA GLY A 47 -31.09 3.66 17.70
C GLY A 47 -30.50 4.41 18.89
N ASP A 48 -31.12 4.25 20.06
CA ASP A 48 -30.77 4.98 21.29
C ASP A 48 -29.83 4.19 22.23
N ASP A 49 -29.75 2.87 22.06
CA ASP A 49 -28.93 1.98 22.88
C ASP A 49 -27.69 1.50 22.09
N PRO A 50 -26.46 1.96 22.45
CA PRO A 50 -25.26 1.62 21.69
C PRO A 50 -24.84 0.16 21.71
N CYS A 51 -25.31 -0.62 22.68
CA CYS A 51 -25.05 -2.06 22.70
C CYS A 51 -26.15 -2.84 21.97
N GLY A 52 -27.11 -2.17 21.32
CA GLY A 52 -28.30 -2.75 20.74
C GLY A 52 -29.39 -2.97 21.78
N ASP A 53 -30.65 -3.20 21.42
CA ASP A 53 -31.77 -3.35 22.36
C ASP A 53 -32.54 -4.68 22.21
N GLY A 54 -31.97 -5.61 21.42
CA GLY A 54 -32.57 -6.89 21.06
C GLY A 54 -33.26 -6.89 19.71
N ASN A 55 -33.69 -5.71 19.22
CA ASN A 55 -34.21 -5.54 17.86
C ASN A 55 -33.14 -4.92 16.93
N LEU A 56 -32.25 -4.09 17.48
CA LEU A 56 -31.12 -3.50 16.77
C LEU A 56 -29.78 -4.06 17.27
N PRO A 57 -28.78 -4.26 16.39
CA PRO A 57 -27.43 -4.65 16.80
C PRO A 57 -26.72 -3.53 17.57
N PRO A 58 -25.61 -3.84 18.29
CA PRO A 58 -24.69 -2.80 18.77
C PRO A 58 -24.27 -1.85 17.64
N TRP A 59 -23.96 -0.61 18.00
CA TRP A 59 -23.41 0.37 17.08
C TRP A 59 -22.12 -0.13 16.44
N SER A 60 -21.89 0.18 15.17
CA SER A 60 -20.67 -0.25 14.48
C SER A 60 -19.42 0.25 15.21
N GLY A 61 -18.48 -0.67 15.42
CA GLY A 61 -17.27 -0.41 16.21
C GLY A 61 -17.49 -0.35 17.73
N VAL A 62 -18.69 -0.64 18.24
CA VAL A 62 -18.98 -0.67 19.68
C VAL A 62 -19.16 -2.12 20.15
N THR A 63 -18.19 -2.62 20.91
CA THR A 63 -18.31 -3.92 21.59
C THR A 63 -18.79 -3.70 23.02
N CYS A 64 -19.71 -4.54 23.48
CA CYS A 64 -20.24 -4.47 24.84
C CYS A 64 -20.17 -5.82 25.57
N SER A 65 -20.01 -5.75 26.89
CA SER A 65 -20.06 -6.91 27.78
C SER A 65 -21.22 -6.81 28.77
N LEU A 66 -21.82 -7.94 29.11
CA LEU A 66 -22.82 -8.03 30.17
C LEU A 66 -22.13 -7.91 31.54
N GLN A 67 -22.66 -7.05 32.41
CA GLN A 67 -22.27 -6.90 33.82
C GLN A 67 -23.53 -6.88 34.69
N GLY A 68 -23.88 -8.04 35.26
CA GLY A 68 -25.14 -8.19 35.99
C GLY A 68 -26.34 -7.95 35.07
N ASP A 69 -27.20 -7.00 35.43
CA ASP A 69 -28.44 -6.71 34.70
C ASP A 69 -28.27 -5.66 33.58
N TYR A 70 -27.07 -5.12 33.36
CA TYR A 70 -26.80 -4.09 32.35
C TYR A 70 -25.61 -4.45 31.45
N ARG A 71 -25.51 -3.81 30.28
CA ARG A 71 -24.34 -3.90 29.39
C ARG A 71 -23.45 -2.67 29.56
N VAL A 72 -22.15 -2.85 29.43
CA VAL A 72 -21.17 -1.77 29.41
C VAL A 72 -20.37 -1.83 28.12
N VAL A 73 -19.88 -0.68 27.67
CA VAL A 73 -19.05 -0.59 26.46
C VAL A 73 -17.62 -0.95 26.81
N THR A 74 -17.11 -1.99 26.16
CA THR A 74 -15.75 -2.50 26.38
C THR A 74 -14.82 -2.16 25.23
N GLU A 75 -15.30 -1.97 24.01
CA GLU A 75 -14.42 -1.59 22.89
C GLU A 75 -15.10 -0.53 22.02
N LEU A 76 -14.30 0.41 21.54
CA LEU A 76 -14.70 1.49 20.64
C LEU A 76 -13.69 1.60 19.51
N GLU A 77 -14.07 1.18 18.31
CA GLU A 77 -13.23 1.08 17.12
C GLU A 77 -13.87 1.84 15.96
N VAL A 78 -13.43 3.08 15.78
CA VAL A 78 -13.94 4.00 14.76
C VAL A 78 -12.77 4.58 13.99
N TYR A 79 -12.12 3.75 13.18
CA TYR A 79 -10.92 4.10 12.41
C TYR A 79 -11.23 4.27 10.91
N ALA A 80 -10.40 5.03 10.18
CA ALA A 80 -10.48 5.18 8.71
C ALA A 80 -11.79 5.75 8.14
N VAL A 81 -12.60 6.45 8.94
CA VAL A 81 -13.91 7.02 8.50
C VAL A 81 -13.87 8.54 8.31
N SER A 82 -12.68 9.13 8.22
CA SER A 82 -12.46 10.57 7.98
C SER A 82 -13.13 11.48 9.02
N ILE A 83 -13.15 11.07 10.28
CA ILE A 83 -13.67 11.91 11.38
C ILE A 83 -12.83 13.18 11.45
N VAL A 84 -13.48 14.33 11.41
CA VAL A 84 -12.87 15.65 11.60
C VAL A 84 -13.26 16.22 12.96
N GLY A 85 -12.40 17.05 13.54
CA GLY A 85 -12.69 17.76 14.79
C GLY A 85 -11.79 17.35 15.95
N PRO A 86 -11.97 17.95 17.14
CA PRO A 86 -11.13 17.64 18.29
C PRO A 86 -11.31 16.20 18.79
N PHE A 87 -10.33 15.66 19.53
CA PHE A 87 -10.49 14.39 20.24
C PHE A 87 -11.77 14.42 21.11
N PRO A 88 -12.69 13.43 20.98
CA PRO A 88 -13.97 13.46 21.66
C PRO A 88 -13.82 13.13 23.15
N VAL A 89 -13.78 14.16 23.99
CA VAL A 89 -13.59 14.05 25.46
C VAL A 89 -14.62 13.12 26.12
N ALA A 90 -15.82 13.01 25.57
CA ALA A 90 -16.86 12.12 26.06
C ALA A 90 -16.44 10.63 26.11
N VAL A 91 -15.49 10.20 25.27
CA VAL A 91 -14.89 8.84 25.34
C VAL A 91 -14.32 8.52 26.71
N THR A 92 -13.83 9.53 27.44
CA THR A 92 -13.25 9.36 28.78
C THR A 92 -14.28 8.98 29.87
N ASN A 93 -15.57 8.90 29.52
CA ASN A 93 -16.63 8.41 30.40
C ASN A 93 -16.95 6.91 30.22
N LEU A 94 -16.36 6.23 29.23
CA LEU A 94 -16.53 4.79 29.00
C LEU A 94 -15.61 3.99 29.93
N LEU A 95 -15.90 3.97 31.23
CA LEU A 95 -14.92 3.52 32.25
C LEU A 95 -14.56 2.02 32.18
N ASP A 96 -15.35 1.23 31.45
CA ASP A 96 -15.14 -0.20 31.26
C ASP A 96 -14.38 -0.54 29.96
N LEU A 97 -13.98 0.49 29.20
CA LEU A 97 -13.30 0.36 27.92
C LEU A 97 -11.93 -0.33 28.06
N THR A 98 -11.72 -1.41 27.30
CA THR A 98 -10.49 -2.17 27.15
C THR A 98 -9.76 -1.85 25.84
N ARG A 99 -10.45 -1.36 24.81
CA ARG A 99 -9.85 -0.97 23.53
C ARG A 99 -10.48 0.31 22.98
N LEU A 100 -9.63 1.28 22.67
CA LEU A 100 -9.99 2.50 21.95
C LEU A 100 -9.15 2.61 20.70
N ASP A 101 -9.77 2.49 19.53
CA ASP A 101 -9.12 2.63 18.24
C ASP A 101 -9.81 3.71 17.40
N LEU A 102 -9.10 4.82 17.17
CA LEU A 102 -9.57 5.95 16.36
C LEU A 102 -8.56 6.29 15.25
N HIS A 103 -7.74 5.32 14.83
CA HIS A 103 -6.65 5.59 13.89
C HIS A 103 -7.14 5.99 12.48
N ASN A 104 -6.26 6.60 11.69
CA ASN A 104 -6.55 6.99 10.30
C ASN A 104 -7.77 7.92 10.18
N ASN A 105 -7.82 8.95 11.01
CA ASN A 105 -8.86 9.97 10.96
C ASN A 105 -8.21 11.36 10.83
N LYS A 106 -9.01 12.41 10.93
CA LYS A 106 -8.55 13.81 10.89
C LYS A 106 -8.77 14.48 12.25
N LEU A 107 -8.64 13.72 13.35
CA LEU A 107 -8.81 14.24 14.71
C LEU A 107 -7.70 15.25 15.02
N THR A 108 -8.09 16.37 15.62
CA THR A 108 -7.21 17.48 16.00
C THR A 108 -7.23 17.72 17.51
N GLY A 109 -6.45 18.69 17.99
CA GLY A 109 -6.40 19.05 19.40
C GLY A 109 -5.62 18.06 20.28
N PRO A 110 -5.57 18.30 21.60
CA PRO A 110 -4.84 17.47 22.55
C PRO A 110 -5.59 16.20 22.93
N ILE A 111 -4.85 15.20 23.44
CA ILE A 111 -5.46 14.13 24.23
C ILE A 111 -5.88 14.74 25.58
N PRO A 112 -7.15 14.62 26.00
CA PRO A 112 -7.62 15.20 27.26
C PRO A 112 -7.00 14.45 28.47
N PRO A 113 -6.57 15.16 29.54
CA PRO A 113 -6.09 14.54 30.79
C PRO A 113 -7.05 13.50 31.38
N GLN A 114 -8.35 13.68 31.14
CA GLN A 114 -9.40 12.74 31.57
C GLN A 114 -9.24 11.34 30.98
N ILE A 115 -8.40 11.13 29.95
CA ILE A 115 -8.07 9.81 29.42
C ILE A 115 -7.60 8.86 30.53
N GLY A 116 -6.89 9.37 31.56
CA GLY A 116 -6.42 8.58 32.70
C GLY A 116 -7.53 7.88 33.50
N ARG A 117 -8.81 8.26 33.31
CA ARG A 117 -9.96 7.60 33.94
C ARG A 117 -10.23 6.18 33.43
N LEU A 118 -9.75 5.83 32.24
CA LEU A 118 -10.03 4.56 31.58
C LEU A 118 -9.17 3.41 32.13
N LYS A 119 -9.32 3.07 33.42
CA LYS A 119 -8.41 2.15 34.15
C LYS A 119 -8.31 0.73 33.56
N ARG A 120 -9.30 0.30 32.78
CA ARG A 120 -9.33 -1.01 32.11
C ARG A 120 -8.71 -1.00 30.71
N LEU A 121 -8.33 0.17 30.17
CA LEU A 121 -7.87 0.30 28.80
C LEU A 121 -6.57 -0.48 28.59
N LYS A 122 -6.58 -1.40 27.63
CA LYS A 122 -5.44 -2.22 27.21
C LYS A 122 -4.81 -1.71 25.93
N ILE A 123 -5.60 -1.19 25.01
CA ILE A 123 -5.14 -0.71 23.70
C ILE A 123 -5.66 0.70 23.48
N LEU A 124 -4.75 1.64 23.24
CA LEU A 124 -5.05 2.99 22.79
C LEU A 124 -4.36 3.24 21.45
N ASN A 125 -5.15 3.29 20.38
CA ASN A 125 -4.66 3.51 19.02
C ASN A 125 -5.20 4.82 18.43
N LEU A 126 -4.32 5.81 18.28
CA LEU A 126 -4.62 7.14 17.75
C LEU A 126 -3.70 7.52 16.58
N ARG A 127 -3.00 6.55 15.98
CA ARG A 127 -2.07 6.83 14.88
C ARG A 127 -2.75 7.42 13.64
N TRP A 128 -2.00 8.08 12.78
CA TRP A 128 -2.52 8.70 11.54
C TRP A 128 -3.71 9.63 11.82
N ASN A 129 -3.45 10.64 12.64
CA ASN A 129 -4.39 11.71 12.92
C ASN A 129 -3.66 13.06 12.83
N LYS A 130 -4.33 14.15 13.21
CA LYS A 130 -3.78 15.50 13.31
C LYS A 130 -3.74 15.98 14.77
N LEU A 131 -3.64 15.06 15.73
CA LEU A 131 -3.59 15.39 17.15
C LEU A 131 -2.32 16.17 17.45
N GLN A 132 -2.42 17.11 18.38
CA GLN A 132 -1.37 18.10 18.63
C GLN A 132 -1.15 18.30 20.13
N ASP A 133 -0.23 19.21 20.47
CA ASP A 133 0.15 19.54 21.84
C ASP A 133 0.84 18.36 22.56
N PHE A 134 0.80 18.30 23.89
CA PHE A 134 1.58 17.35 24.67
C PHE A 134 0.78 16.07 24.99
N ILE A 135 1.48 14.96 25.22
CA ILE A 135 0.90 13.77 25.83
C ILE A 135 0.58 14.10 27.29
N PRO A 136 -0.67 14.00 27.76
CA PRO A 136 -1.01 14.28 29.16
C PRO A 136 -0.34 13.26 30.09
N PRO A 137 0.29 13.68 31.21
CA PRO A 137 0.89 12.79 32.21
C PRO A 137 -0.09 11.74 32.76
N GLU A 138 -1.39 12.05 32.75
CA GLU A 138 -2.47 11.18 33.20
C GLU A 138 -2.61 9.89 32.37
N ILE A 139 -2.00 9.80 31.18
CA ILE A 139 -1.87 8.52 30.46
C ILE A 139 -1.17 7.48 31.35
N GLY A 140 -0.22 7.89 32.19
CA GLY A 140 0.47 7.03 33.15
C GLY A 140 -0.44 6.40 34.22
N GLU A 141 -1.71 6.78 34.28
CA GLU A 141 -2.69 6.16 35.17
C GLU A 141 -3.40 4.94 34.57
N LEU A 142 -3.20 4.64 33.29
CA LEU A 142 -3.83 3.54 32.55
C LEU A 142 -3.14 2.20 32.86
N LYS A 143 -3.25 1.71 34.10
CA LYS A 143 -2.44 0.57 34.60
C LYS A 143 -2.58 -0.73 33.82
N SER A 144 -3.65 -0.91 33.04
CA SER A 144 -3.89 -2.09 32.20
C SER A 144 -3.34 -1.94 30.77
N LEU A 145 -2.75 -0.79 30.41
CA LEU A 145 -2.39 -0.48 29.03
C LEU A 145 -1.20 -1.33 28.57
N THR A 146 -1.40 -2.02 27.45
CA THR A 146 -0.43 -2.92 26.81
C THR A 146 0.11 -2.34 25.51
N HIS A 147 -0.71 -1.58 24.78
CA HIS A 147 -0.34 -0.98 23.48
C HIS A 147 -0.74 0.50 23.46
N LEU A 148 0.23 1.36 23.17
CA LEU A 148 0.04 2.79 22.99
C LEU A 148 0.59 3.21 21.62
N TYR A 149 -0.30 3.51 20.68
CA TYR A 149 0.04 3.93 19.32
C TYR A 149 -0.35 5.39 19.08
N LEU A 150 0.64 6.28 19.07
CA LEU A 150 0.46 7.72 18.86
C LEU A 150 1.24 8.25 17.64
N SER A 151 1.82 7.35 16.85
CA SER A 151 2.63 7.72 15.68
C SER A 151 1.86 8.52 14.64
N PHE A 152 2.59 9.28 13.82
CA PHE A 152 2.04 10.10 12.73
C PHE A 152 0.93 11.03 13.21
N ASN A 153 1.32 11.93 14.10
CA ASN A 153 0.49 13.02 14.60
C ASN A 153 1.37 14.30 14.63
N SER A 154 0.91 15.34 15.31
CA SER A 154 1.62 16.61 15.52
C SER A 154 1.92 16.86 17.00
N PHE A 155 2.10 15.81 17.81
CA PHE A 155 2.44 15.97 19.24
C PHE A 155 3.81 16.66 19.40
N LYS A 156 3.92 17.55 20.38
CA LYS A 156 5.12 18.37 20.68
C LYS A 156 5.43 18.36 22.18
N GLY A 157 6.59 18.90 22.53
CA GLY A 157 7.06 18.94 23.93
C GLY A 157 7.74 17.64 24.34
N GLU A 158 7.96 17.45 25.64
CA GLU A 158 8.66 16.27 26.17
C GLU A 158 7.76 15.04 26.22
N ILE A 159 8.36 13.86 26.07
CA ILE A 159 7.71 12.59 26.37
C ILE A 159 7.52 12.52 27.90
N PRO A 160 6.30 12.34 28.43
CA PRO A 160 6.07 12.36 29.87
C PRO A 160 6.68 11.12 30.52
N LYS A 161 7.46 11.33 31.60
CA LYS A 161 8.05 10.24 32.39
C LYS A 161 7.00 9.33 33.01
N GLU A 162 5.77 9.82 33.18
CA GLU A 162 4.63 9.08 33.73
C GLU A 162 4.23 7.88 32.86
N LEU A 163 4.65 7.81 31.59
CA LEU A 163 4.52 6.59 30.78
C LEU A 163 5.23 5.38 31.41
N ALA A 164 6.25 5.59 32.24
CA ALA A 164 6.91 4.54 33.02
C ALA A 164 5.99 3.92 34.08
N ASN A 165 4.87 4.56 34.42
CA ASN A 165 3.92 4.06 35.41
C ASN A 165 2.92 3.04 34.83
N LEU A 166 3.16 2.51 33.63
CA LEU A 166 2.31 1.57 32.90
C LEU A 166 2.86 0.14 32.97
N PRO A 167 2.56 -0.65 34.03
CA PRO A 167 3.26 -1.91 34.31
C PRO A 167 3.08 -2.98 33.23
N GLU A 168 1.98 -2.94 32.48
CA GLU A 168 1.63 -3.91 31.44
C GLU A 168 2.07 -3.49 30.02
N LEU A 169 2.72 -2.33 29.87
CA LEU A 169 3.02 -1.77 28.54
C LEU A 169 4.03 -2.64 27.80
N GLN A 170 3.67 -3.05 26.58
CA GLN A 170 4.47 -3.89 25.70
C GLN A 170 4.94 -3.15 24.44
N TYR A 171 4.08 -2.30 23.88
CA TYR A 171 4.35 -1.57 22.64
C TYR A 171 4.10 -0.08 22.82
N LEU A 172 5.14 0.71 22.59
CA LEU A 172 5.09 2.17 22.64
C LEU A 172 5.57 2.75 21.30
N HIS A 173 4.64 3.26 20.50
CA HIS A 173 4.94 3.87 19.20
C HIS A 173 4.59 5.37 19.23
N LEU A 174 5.64 6.18 19.14
CA LEU A 174 5.60 7.65 19.17
C LEU A 174 6.24 8.28 17.92
N HIS A 175 6.66 7.48 16.94
CA HIS A 175 7.39 7.98 15.78
C HIS A 175 6.58 8.93 14.90
N GLN A 176 7.27 9.75 14.10
CA GLN A 176 6.62 10.71 13.19
C GLN A 176 5.71 11.67 13.98
N ASN A 177 6.34 12.41 14.88
CA ASN A 177 5.74 13.49 15.67
C ASN A 177 6.76 14.64 15.76
N ARG A 178 6.52 15.61 16.66
CA ARG A 178 7.41 16.75 16.91
C ARG A 178 7.91 16.76 18.36
N PHE A 179 8.06 15.58 18.99
CA PHE A 179 8.55 15.47 20.37
C PHE A 179 9.96 16.05 20.48
N SER A 180 10.22 16.76 21.57
CA SER A 180 11.48 17.44 21.86
C SER A 180 11.97 17.09 23.27
N GLY A 181 13.16 17.52 23.64
CA GLY A 181 13.73 17.19 24.95
C GLY A 181 14.27 15.76 25.00
N ARG A 182 14.46 15.22 26.20
CA ARG A 182 15.10 13.91 26.39
C ARG A 182 14.08 12.78 26.44
N ILE A 183 14.50 11.59 26.00
CA ILE A 183 13.75 10.36 26.26
C ILE A 183 13.84 10.06 27.77
N PRO A 184 12.72 9.91 28.50
CA PRO A 184 12.73 9.63 29.93
C PRO A 184 13.39 8.29 30.23
N ALA A 185 14.44 8.30 31.06
CA ALA A 185 15.14 7.09 31.48
C ALA A 185 14.24 6.17 32.33
N GLU A 186 13.21 6.74 32.95
CA GLU A 186 12.20 6.05 33.72
C GLU A 186 11.47 4.98 32.88
N LEU A 187 11.38 5.15 31.55
CA LEU A 187 10.84 4.11 30.65
C LEU A 187 11.59 2.77 30.79
N GLY A 188 12.86 2.82 31.19
CA GLY A 188 13.67 1.65 31.48
C GLY A 188 13.13 0.76 32.60
N THR A 189 12.25 1.28 33.46
CA THR A 189 11.64 0.50 34.56
C THR A 189 10.51 -0.44 34.11
N LEU A 190 10.05 -0.31 32.86
CA LEU A 190 8.94 -1.08 32.29
C LEU A 190 9.35 -2.55 32.05
N GLN A 191 8.80 -3.46 32.85
CA GLN A 191 9.17 -4.88 32.85
C GLN A 191 8.73 -5.62 31.59
N ASN A 192 7.65 -5.17 30.95
CA ASN A 192 7.01 -5.84 29.82
C ASN A 192 7.26 -5.18 28.47
N LEU A 193 7.97 -4.03 28.42
CA LEU A 193 8.15 -3.28 27.18
C LEU A 193 9.02 -4.07 26.21
N ARG A 194 8.47 -4.40 25.04
CA ARG A 194 9.12 -5.16 23.97
C ARG A 194 9.53 -4.27 22.80
N HIS A 195 8.75 -3.22 22.55
CA HIS A 195 8.95 -2.33 21.42
C HIS A 195 8.87 -0.88 21.87
N LEU A 196 9.96 -0.14 21.66
CA LEU A 196 10.04 1.30 21.89
C LEU A 196 10.43 1.97 20.58
N ASP A 197 9.53 2.77 20.05
CA ASP A 197 9.77 3.50 18.81
C ASP A 197 9.44 4.98 18.98
N VAL A 198 10.50 5.79 18.94
CA VAL A 198 10.46 7.25 19.05
C VAL A 198 11.13 7.92 17.85
N GLY A 199 11.29 7.20 16.75
CA GLY A 199 11.99 7.69 15.57
C GLY A 199 11.30 8.89 14.90
N ASN A 200 12.00 9.66 14.08
CA ASN A 200 11.43 10.81 13.35
C ASN A 200 10.77 11.83 14.29
N ASN A 201 11.59 12.40 15.19
CA ASN A 201 11.20 13.44 16.15
C ASN A 201 12.34 14.45 16.32
N HIS A 202 12.22 15.36 17.29
CA HIS A 202 13.24 16.36 17.64
C HIS A 202 13.93 16.03 18.98
N LEU A 203 14.09 14.75 19.31
CA LEU A 203 14.61 14.32 20.61
C LEU A 203 16.12 14.55 20.73
N VAL A 204 16.56 14.92 21.92
CA VAL A 204 17.96 15.21 22.27
C VAL A 204 18.39 14.36 23.46
N GLY A 205 19.68 14.38 23.80
CA GLY A 205 20.24 13.60 24.90
C GLY A 205 21.08 12.42 24.40
N THR A 206 21.36 11.47 25.27
CA THR A 206 22.30 10.37 24.98
C THR A 206 21.70 9.01 25.29
N ILE A 207 22.16 7.95 24.61
CA ILE A 207 21.76 6.57 24.90
C ILE A 207 22.12 6.20 26.36
N LYS A 208 23.29 6.65 26.84
CA LYS A 208 23.71 6.46 28.24
C LYS A 208 22.71 7.01 29.26
N GLN A 209 22.07 8.13 28.95
CA GLN A 209 21.01 8.68 29.82
C GLN A 209 19.76 7.81 29.80
N LEU A 210 19.37 7.29 28.64
CA LEU A 210 18.18 6.44 28.48
C LEU A 210 18.33 5.12 29.27
N ILE A 211 19.51 4.49 29.22
CA ILE A 211 19.76 3.20 29.87
C ILE A 211 20.44 3.32 31.24
N ARG A 212 20.40 4.49 31.89
CA ARG A 212 21.11 4.75 33.16
C ARG A 212 20.60 3.94 34.37
N VAL A 213 19.44 3.30 34.24
CA VAL A 213 18.81 2.53 35.32
C VAL A 213 19.32 1.09 35.25
N ASP A 214 19.89 0.58 36.34
CA ASP A 214 20.39 -0.79 36.39
C ASP A 214 19.25 -1.79 36.16
N GLY A 215 19.49 -2.77 35.27
CA GLY A 215 18.46 -3.74 34.87
C GLY A 215 17.32 -3.13 34.06
N CYS A 216 17.52 -1.99 33.40
CA CYS A 216 16.51 -1.37 32.56
C CYS A 216 16.11 -2.25 31.36
N PHE A 217 14.87 -2.05 30.90
CA PHE A 217 14.32 -2.64 29.68
C PHE A 217 14.48 -4.18 29.60
N PRO A 218 14.10 -4.94 30.65
CA PRO A 218 14.41 -6.36 30.74
C PRO A 218 13.78 -7.21 29.62
N SER A 219 12.68 -6.75 29.01
CA SER A 219 11.97 -7.45 27.92
C SER A 219 12.13 -6.80 26.54
N LEU A 220 12.93 -5.74 26.41
CA LEU A 220 12.98 -4.94 25.19
C LEU A 220 13.67 -5.70 24.07
N ARG A 221 12.97 -5.81 22.93
CA ARG A 221 13.46 -6.45 21.71
C ARG A 221 13.82 -5.44 20.65
N ASN A 222 13.04 -4.38 20.56
CA ASN A 222 13.06 -3.47 19.44
C ASN A 222 13.22 -2.03 19.96
N LEU A 223 14.35 -1.40 19.63
CA LEU A 223 14.67 -0.04 20.02
C LEU A 223 14.92 0.83 18.78
N TYR A 224 13.95 1.70 18.47
CA TYR A 224 14.02 2.63 17.34
C TYR A 224 14.17 4.06 17.84
N LEU A 225 15.36 4.64 17.61
CA LEU A 225 15.76 5.99 17.99
C LEU A 225 16.14 6.86 16.78
N ASN A 226 15.94 6.36 15.56
CA ASN A 226 16.42 6.97 14.32
C ASN A 226 15.79 8.34 14.02
N ASN A 227 16.43 9.15 13.18
CA ASN A 227 15.92 10.45 12.74
C ASN A 227 15.57 11.37 13.93
N ASN A 228 16.57 11.66 14.75
CA ASN A 228 16.48 12.54 15.92
C ASN A 228 17.78 13.37 16.06
N TYR A 229 17.94 14.09 17.17
CA TYR A 229 19.13 14.89 17.48
C TYR A 229 19.94 14.30 18.65
N LEU A 230 19.96 12.98 18.80
CA LEU A 230 20.70 12.31 19.89
C LEU A 230 22.22 12.45 19.70
N THR A 231 22.95 12.61 20.79
CA THR A 231 24.40 12.82 20.82
C THR A 231 25.11 11.81 21.75
N GLY A 232 26.44 11.84 21.75
CA GLY A 232 27.26 10.91 22.54
C GLY A 232 27.38 9.54 21.90
N GLY A 233 28.10 8.63 22.56
CA GLY A 233 28.37 7.29 22.03
C GLY A 233 27.39 6.22 22.51
N ILE A 234 27.55 5.03 21.94
CA ILE A 234 26.90 3.83 22.45
C ILE A 234 27.58 3.45 23.78
N PRO A 235 26.86 3.41 24.91
CA PRO A 235 27.40 2.94 26.19
C PRO A 235 27.68 1.43 26.16
N ALA A 236 28.74 0.97 26.84
CA ALA A 236 29.04 -0.47 26.94
C ALA A 236 27.93 -1.23 27.68
N GLU A 237 27.27 -0.55 28.61
CA GLU A 237 26.13 -1.02 29.40
C GLU A 237 24.92 -1.43 28.54
N LEU A 238 24.91 -1.12 27.23
CA LEU A 238 23.90 -1.58 26.29
C LEU A 238 23.85 -3.11 26.21
N GLU A 239 24.97 -3.81 26.47
CA GLU A 239 25.03 -5.28 26.47
C GLU A 239 24.06 -5.93 27.48
N ASN A 240 23.61 -5.18 28.49
CA ASN A 240 22.64 -5.64 29.48
C ASN A 240 21.23 -5.81 28.90
N LEU A 241 20.94 -5.25 27.71
CA LEU A 241 19.66 -5.41 27.02
C LEU A 241 19.58 -6.77 26.31
N SER A 242 19.64 -7.86 27.09
CA SER A 242 19.79 -9.24 26.62
C SER A 242 18.70 -9.76 25.67
N ASN A 243 17.54 -9.10 25.58
CA ASN A 243 16.47 -9.46 24.66
C ASN A 243 16.48 -8.65 23.35
N LEU A 244 17.41 -7.69 23.19
CA LEU A 244 17.42 -6.78 22.05
C LEU A 244 17.74 -7.52 20.74
N GLU A 245 16.81 -7.43 19.80
CA GLU A 245 16.84 -8.01 18.46
C GLU A 245 17.16 -6.95 17.40
N ILE A 246 16.61 -5.74 17.55
CA ILE A 246 16.79 -4.62 16.61
C ILE A 246 17.21 -3.37 17.38
N LEU A 247 18.33 -2.77 16.95
CA LEU A 247 18.80 -1.48 17.41
C LEU A 247 18.91 -0.52 16.21
N TYR A 248 18.05 0.49 16.17
CA TYR A 248 18.00 1.45 15.07
C TYR A 248 18.35 2.86 15.55
N LEU A 249 19.57 3.32 15.21
CA LEU A 249 20.16 4.58 15.68
C LEU A 249 20.42 5.60 14.55
N SER A 250 20.09 5.27 13.30
CA SER A 250 20.52 6.06 12.15
C SER A 250 19.97 7.49 12.13
N TYR A 251 20.61 8.37 11.36
CA TYR A 251 20.20 9.77 11.22
C TYR A 251 20.09 10.48 12.58
N ASN A 252 21.21 10.48 13.31
CA ASN A 252 21.36 11.19 14.57
C ASN A 252 22.71 11.96 14.59
N LYS A 253 23.11 12.48 15.75
CA LYS A 253 24.41 13.13 15.99
C LYS A 253 25.27 12.29 16.94
N LEU A 254 25.12 10.97 16.93
CA LEU A 254 25.83 10.06 17.83
C LEU A 254 27.30 9.96 17.41
N SER A 255 28.22 9.89 18.37
CA SER A 255 29.65 10.05 18.14
C SER A 255 30.49 9.08 18.96
N GLY A 256 31.75 8.84 18.58
CA GLY A 256 32.67 7.98 19.33
C GLY A 256 32.80 6.58 18.73
N VAL A 257 33.39 5.63 19.47
CA VAL A 257 33.63 4.25 18.99
C VAL A 257 32.45 3.34 19.29
N ILE A 258 32.30 2.27 18.49
CA ILE A 258 31.36 1.18 18.80
C ILE A 258 32.00 0.28 19.86
N PRO A 259 31.41 0.14 21.07
CA PRO A 259 31.97 -0.75 22.08
C PRO A 259 31.90 -2.22 21.63
N PRO A 260 32.94 -3.03 21.88
CA PRO A 260 32.89 -4.47 21.63
C PRO A 260 31.73 -5.17 22.36
N ALA A 261 31.29 -4.61 23.50
CA ALA A 261 30.14 -5.08 24.28
C ALA A 261 28.83 -5.17 23.46
N VAL A 262 28.66 -4.39 22.39
CA VAL A 262 27.48 -4.48 21.52
C VAL A 262 27.38 -5.87 20.86
N ALA A 263 28.51 -6.51 20.57
CA ALA A 263 28.55 -7.87 20.04
C ALA A 263 28.17 -8.94 21.07
N ASN A 264 28.05 -8.60 22.35
CA ASN A 264 27.61 -9.54 23.38
C ASN A 264 26.08 -9.66 23.47
N LEU A 265 25.33 -8.84 22.71
CA LEU A 265 23.86 -8.87 22.68
C LEU A 265 23.36 -10.17 22.02
N PRO A 266 22.87 -11.16 22.80
CA PRO A 266 22.77 -12.54 22.34
C PRO A 266 21.68 -12.77 21.28
N ARG A 267 20.81 -11.78 21.04
CA ARG A 267 19.69 -11.86 20.09
C ARG A 267 19.76 -10.81 18.99
N LEU A 268 20.83 -10.01 18.93
CA LEU A 268 20.92 -8.92 17.98
C LEU A 268 20.92 -9.47 16.55
N THR A 269 19.91 -9.05 15.78
CA THR A 269 19.72 -9.42 14.38
C THR A 269 19.97 -8.27 13.43
N SER A 270 19.69 -7.03 13.86
CA SER A 270 19.73 -5.87 12.96
C SER A 270 20.29 -4.67 13.71
N LEU A 271 21.34 -4.06 13.17
CA LEU A 271 22.05 -2.94 13.79
C LEU A 271 22.20 -1.77 12.81
N TYR A 272 21.43 -0.72 12.99
CA TYR A 272 21.47 0.44 12.11
C TYR A 272 22.17 1.60 12.82
N LEU A 273 23.33 2.01 12.29
CA LEU A 273 24.22 3.04 12.83
C LEU A 273 24.49 4.16 11.82
N ASP A 274 23.97 4.04 10.60
CA ASP A 274 24.28 4.93 9.49
C ASP A 274 23.87 6.39 9.76
N HIS A 275 24.50 7.33 9.04
CA HIS A 275 24.23 8.77 9.14
C HIS A 275 24.35 9.30 10.58
N ASN A 276 25.55 9.16 11.14
CA ASN A 276 25.94 9.59 12.48
C ASN A 276 27.36 10.20 12.45
N GLN A 277 28.03 10.28 13.59
CA GLN A 277 29.38 10.79 13.78
C GLN A 277 30.29 9.75 14.47
N PHE A 278 29.97 8.46 14.37
CA PHE A 278 30.80 7.40 14.94
C PHE A 278 32.16 7.34 14.23
N ALA A 279 33.20 6.94 14.95
CA ALA A 279 34.57 6.89 14.46
C ALA A 279 35.32 5.69 15.06
N GLY A 280 36.54 5.45 14.58
CA GLY A 280 37.36 4.31 15.04
C GLY A 280 37.11 3.04 14.23
N ILE A 281 37.44 1.88 14.79
CA ILE A 281 37.33 0.58 14.12
C ILE A 281 36.08 -0.14 14.64
N ILE A 282 35.38 -0.86 13.75
CA ILE A 282 34.25 -1.70 14.14
C ILE A 282 34.79 -2.97 14.79
N PRO A 283 34.32 -3.34 16.00
CA PRO A 283 34.79 -4.55 16.67
C PRO A 283 34.55 -5.82 15.84
N ASP A 284 35.61 -6.62 15.61
CA ASP A 284 35.54 -7.90 14.87
C ASP A 284 34.46 -8.87 15.39
N ALA A 285 34.14 -8.78 16.68
CA ALA A 285 33.12 -9.58 17.32
C ALA A 285 31.72 -9.35 16.71
N LEU A 286 31.44 -8.15 16.16
CA LEU A 286 30.18 -7.87 15.46
C LEU A 286 30.09 -8.65 14.15
N TYR A 287 31.20 -8.77 13.42
CA TYR A 287 31.25 -9.56 12.19
C TYR A 287 30.99 -11.04 12.44
N LYS A 288 31.50 -11.54 13.57
CA LYS A 288 31.35 -12.94 14.00
C LYS A 288 30.08 -13.18 14.81
N HIS A 289 29.20 -12.19 14.97
CA HIS A 289 28.02 -12.33 15.81
C HIS A 289 27.07 -13.39 15.22
N PRO A 290 26.64 -14.42 15.96
CA PRO A 290 25.94 -15.58 15.40
C PRO A 290 24.59 -15.22 14.76
N PHE A 291 23.89 -14.23 15.29
CA PHE A 291 22.52 -13.89 14.85
C PHE A 291 22.41 -12.55 14.10
N LEU A 292 23.48 -11.75 14.02
CA LEU A 292 23.44 -10.47 13.30
C LEU A 292 23.28 -10.76 11.81
N LYS A 293 22.25 -10.21 11.18
CA LYS A 293 21.92 -10.42 9.76
C LYS A 293 22.31 -9.22 8.92
N GLU A 294 22.11 -8.03 9.48
CA GLU A 294 22.34 -6.77 8.79
C GLU A 294 22.92 -5.74 9.73
N MET A 295 23.87 -4.96 9.23
CA MET A 295 24.45 -3.84 9.95
C MET A 295 24.73 -2.68 8.99
N TYR A 296 24.07 -1.54 9.23
CA TYR A 296 24.18 -0.34 8.40
C TYR A 296 25.09 0.67 9.10
N ILE A 297 26.15 1.14 8.44
CA ILE A 297 27.19 1.99 9.07
C ILE A 297 27.60 3.20 8.23
N GLU A 298 27.01 3.38 7.04
CA GLU A 298 27.28 4.47 6.10
C GLU A 298 27.18 5.85 6.76
N GLY A 299 27.84 6.88 6.24
CA GLY A 299 27.69 8.25 6.76
C GLY A 299 28.24 8.41 8.19
N ASN A 300 29.31 7.68 8.51
CA ASN A 300 30.11 7.81 9.73
C ASN A 300 31.61 8.00 9.39
N SER A 301 32.44 8.21 10.40
CA SER A 301 33.89 8.42 10.29
C SER A 301 34.74 7.19 10.68
N PHE A 302 34.26 5.97 10.43
CA PHE A 302 35.00 4.74 10.74
C PHE A 302 36.32 4.65 9.96
N LYS A 303 37.37 4.08 10.56
CA LYS A 303 38.67 3.84 9.95
C LYS A 303 38.72 2.44 9.36
N GLU A 304 39.31 2.30 8.17
CA GLU A 304 39.71 1.00 7.64
C GLU A 304 40.72 0.34 8.59
N GLY A 305 40.47 -0.91 8.97
CA GLY A 305 41.34 -1.66 9.86
C GLY A 305 41.07 -3.16 9.74
N MET A 306 41.98 -3.84 9.03
CA MET A 306 42.13 -5.29 8.78
C MET A 306 40.89 -6.07 8.30
N ASP A 307 41.05 -6.71 7.13
CA ASP A 307 40.14 -7.68 6.53
C ASP A 307 39.57 -8.67 7.57
N PRO A 308 38.24 -8.84 7.63
CA PRO A 308 37.66 -10.02 8.26
C PRO A 308 38.16 -11.25 7.49
N ILE A 309 39.04 -12.02 8.14
CA ILE A 309 39.49 -13.35 7.69
C ILE A 309 38.29 -14.15 7.19
N ASP A 310 38.41 -14.66 5.96
CA ASP A 310 37.54 -15.62 5.26
C ASP A 310 36.45 -16.28 6.11
N GLY A 311 35.20 -15.85 5.90
CA GLY A 311 34.00 -16.55 6.33
C GLY A 311 33.01 -15.70 7.13
N PHE A 312 31.94 -15.29 6.43
CA PHE A 312 30.63 -14.82 6.92
C PHE A 312 30.44 -13.33 7.34
N LYS A 313 29.37 -12.76 6.73
CA LYS A 313 28.51 -11.59 7.03
C LYS A 313 28.92 -10.22 6.45
N ASP A 314 27.97 -9.62 5.72
CA ASP A 314 28.04 -8.35 4.99
C ASP A 314 28.19 -7.13 5.91
N PHE A 315 29.19 -6.29 5.61
CA PHE A 315 29.41 -4.99 6.25
C PHE A 315 29.95 -3.98 5.22
N THR A 316 29.16 -2.95 4.89
CA THR A 316 29.50 -1.91 3.90
C THR A 316 30.23 -0.72 4.54
N PHE A 317 31.48 -0.43 4.15
CA PHE A 317 32.22 0.78 4.54
C PHE A 317 32.43 1.69 3.34
N GLU A 318 31.90 2.92 3.37
CA GLU A 318 32.29 3.98 2.43
C GLU A 318 32.50 5.30 3.17
N LYS A 319 33.54 6.05 2.77
CA LYS A 319 34.07 7.20 3.50
C LYS A 319 34.34 8.34 2.52
N GLU A 320 33.62 9.45 2.60
CA GLU A 320 33.96 10.70 1.90
C GLU A 320 34.03 11.89 2.88
N GLY A 321 35.02 12.76 2.66
CA GLY A 321 35.43 13.82 3.57
C GLY A 321 34.78 15.18 3.27
N PHE A 322 34.40 15.89 4.33
CA PHE A 322 34.01 17.30 4.30
C PHE A 322 35.10 18.14 4.97
N ASP A 323 35.63 19.14 4.25
CA ASP A 323 36.37 20.25 4.85
C ASP A 323 35.41 21.44 5.04
N HIS A 324 35.52 22.09 6.20
CA HIS A 324 34.61 23.11 6.70
C HIS A 324 35.00 24.52 6.23
N GLY A 325 34.03 25.30 5.75
CA GLY A 325 34.18 26.72 5.48
C GLY A 325 32.96 27.53 5.94
N VAL A 326 33.18 28.40 6.92
CA VAL A 326 32.22 29.28 7.61
C VAL A 326 31.61 30.31 6.66
N ALA A 327 30.33 30.65 6.92
CA ALA A 327 29.58 31.67 6.21
C ALA A 327 30.19 33.08 6.34
N ASP A 328 30.29 33.79 5.22
CA ASP A 328 30.25 35.25 5.22
C ASP A 328 29.51 35.78 3.97
N THR A 329 28.77 36.86 4.18
CA THR A 329 27.84 37.49 3.25
C THR A 329 28.53 38.24 2.11
N ASN A 330 28.19 37.96 0.84
CA ASN A 330 27.87 38.98 -0.19
C ASN A 330 27.54 38.40 -1.57
N CYS A 331 26.70 39.15 -2.28
CA CYS A 331 26.14 38.88 -3.60
C CYS A 331 27.20 38.75 -4.71
N GLY A 332 27.07 37.75 -5.58
CA GLY A 332 27.84 37.59 -6.81
C GLY A 332 27.31 36.43 -7.64
N VAL A 333 26.80 36.72 -8.83
CA VAL A 333 26.34 35.73 -9.82
C VAL A 333 27.48 34.78 -10.15
N LEU A 334 27.32 33.48 -9.84
CA LEU A 334 28.22 32.43 -10.32
C LEU A 334 27.41 31.35 -11.05
N ASN A 335 27.84 31.05 -12.26
CA ASN A 335 27.35 29.95 -13.08
C ASN A 335 27.40 28.65 -12.29
N VAL A 336 26.26 27.97 -12.16
CA VAL A 336 26.17 26.62 -11.60
C VAL A 336 26.83 25.65 -12.57
N LEU A 337 28.04 25.20 -12.25
CA LEU A 337 28.56 23.94 -12.76
C LEU A 337 27.70 22.84 -12.13
N LYS A 338 27.00 22.03 -12.95
CA LYS A 338 26.33 20.81 -12.48
C LYS A 338 27.39 19.93 -11.81
N GLU A 339 27.27 19.70 -10.51
CA GLU A 339 28.02 18.64 -9.83
C GLU A 339 27.69 17.31 -10.52
N VAL A 340 28.73 16.54 -10.83
CA VAL A 340 28.59 15.22 -11.44
C VAL A 340 28.19 14.26 -10.32
N PRO A 341 27.11 13.46 -10.48
CA PRO A 341 26.72 12.46 -9.49
C PRO A 341 27.90 11.54 -9.13
N SER A 342 28.08 11.22 -7.85
CA SER A 342 29.09 10.23 -7.44
C SER A 342 28.69 8.85 -7.95
N ILE A 343 29.68 8.01 -8.29
CA ILE A 343 29.45 6.66 -8.84
C ILE A 343 29.68 5.64 -7.73
N GLU A 344 28.66 4.86 -7.41
CA GLU A 344 28.71 3.75 -6.44
C GLU A 344 28.77 2.42 -7.21
N ASN A 345 29.76 1.58 -6.93
CA ASN A 345 29.90 0.27 -7.57
C ASN A 345 29.16 -0.79 -6.77
N VAL A 346 28.30 -1.55 -7.43
CA VAL A 346 27.38 -2.45 -6.72
C VAL A 346 27.28 -3.81 -7.39
N ASN A 347 27.18 -4.87 -6.58
CA ASN A 347 27.00 -6.23 -7.10
C ASN A 347 25.57 -6.70 -6.87
N VAL A 348 24.92 -7.19 -7.93
CA VAL A 348 23.54 -7.69 -7.89
C VAL A 348 23.53 -9.19 -8.18
N ILE A 349 23.02 -9.96 -7.23
CA ILE A 349 22.94 -11.42 -7.34
C ILE A 349 21.55 -11.80 -7.86
N ILE A 350 21.51 -12.43 -9.04
CA ILE A 350 20.30 -13.00 -9.61
C ILE A 350 20.28 -14.49 -9.33
N GLN A 351 19.20 -14.97 -8.71
CA GLN A 351 19.01 -16.40 -8.46
C GLN A 351 18.31 -17.06 -9.64
N GLY A 352 19.10 -17.74 -10.49
CA GLY A 352 18.65 -18.33 -11.75
C GLY A 352 18.04 -19.72 -11.59
N ALA A 353 18.25 -20.38 -10.45
CA ALA A 353 17.89 -21.78 -10.24
C ALA A 353 16.37 -22.03 -10.16
N THR A 354 15.62 -21.14 -9.51
CA THR A 354 14.17 -21.29 -9.29
C THR A 354 13.42 -19.98 -9.50
N SER A 355 12.16 -20.08 -9.96
CA SER A 355 11.25 -18.93 -10.00
C SER A 355 10.50 -18.81 -8.67
N ILE A 356 10.43 -17.60 -8.11
CA ILE A 356 9.75 -17.33 -6.84
C ILE A 356 8.25 -17.03 -6.98
N ALA A 357 7.84 -16.64 -8.18
CA ALA A 357 6.46 -16.28 -8.51
C ALA A 357 6.23 -16.39 -10.02
N THR A 358 4.97 -16.32 -10.43
CA THR A 358 4.58 -16.17 -11.84
C THR A 358 3.59 -15.03 -12.03
N THR A 359 3.66 -14.32 -13.15
CA THR A 359 2.68 -13.32 -13.58
C THR A 359 1.91 -13.81 -14.83
N ASP A 360 0.80 -13.16 -15.21
CA ASP A 360 0.17 -13.41 -16.52
C ASP A 360 1.08 -12.88 -17.64
N GLU A 361 1.03 -13.51 -18.82
CA GLU A 361 1.73 -13.00 -20.02
C GLU A 361 1.35 -11.54 -20.36
N ASN A 362 0.16 -11.12 -19.93
CA ASN A 362 -0.41 -9.78 -20.04
C ASN A 362 -0.51 -9.13 -18.65
N PHE A 363 0.55 -9.25 -17.85
CA PHE A 363 0.64 -8.69 -16.50
C PHE A 363 0.31 -7.20 -16.46
N VAL A 364 0.83 -6.44 -17.42
CA VAL A 364 0.52 -5.02 -17.60
C VAL A 364 -0.91 -4.86 -18.13
N CYS A 365 -1.73 -4.17 -17.36
CA CYS A 365 -3.11 -3.82 -17.65
C CYS A 365 -3.31 -2.31 -17.47
N VAL A 366 -4.38 -1.78 -18.07
CA VAL A 366 -4.81 -0.39 -17.90
C VAL A 366 -6.31 -0.33 -17.69
N THR A 367 -6.82 0.78 -17.14
CA THR A 367 -8.26 0.99 -16.99
C THR A 367 -8.83 2.01 -17.97
N LEU A 368 -10.11 1.86 -18.28
CA LEU A 368 -10.97 2.88 -18.90
C LEU A 368 -12.17 3.13 -17.98
N ASP A 369 -12.44 4.41 -17.70
CA ASP A 369 -13.42 4.81 -16.69
C ASP A 369 -14.70 5.39 -17.33
N PHE A 370 -15.76 5.49 -16.54
CA PHE A 370 -17.04 6.08 -16.92
C PHE A 370 -17.15 7.59 -16.60
N TRP A 371 -16.14 8.20 -15.96
CA TRP A 371 -16.19 9.62 -15.55
C TRP A 371 -16.58 10.58 -16.69
N PRO A 372 -17.58 11.46 -16.46
CA PRO A 372 -17.98 12.46 -17.43
C PRO A 372 -17.09 13.72 -17.31
N PRO A 373 -17.14 14.66 -18.27
CA PRO A 373 -16.33 15.88 -18.25
C PRO A 373 -16.48 16.73 -16.98
N GLU A 374 -17.61 16.64 -16.30
CA GLU A 374 -17.93 17.36 -15.07
C GLU A 374 -17.21 16.79 -13.84
N LYS A 375 -16.48 15.69 -13.98
CA LYS A 375 -15.65 15.13 -12.91
C LYS A 375 -14.46 16.04 -12.63
N CYS A 376 -14.54 16.77 -11.52
CA CYS A 376 -13.51 17.68 -11.08
C CYS A 376 -13.06 17.40 -9.64
N ASN A 377 -11.77 17.51 -9.37
CA ASN A 377 -11.19 17.56 -8.04
C ASN A 377 -10.26 18.78 -7.95
N TYR A 378 -10.17 19.43 -6.79
CA TYR A 378 -9.17 20.48 -6.55
C TYR A 378 -9.24 21.64 -7.58
N ASN A 379 -10.44 21.98 -8.04
CA ASN A 379 -10.70 22.96 -9.12
C ASN A 379 -10.06 22.59 -10.48
N GLN A 380 -9.87 21.29 -10.73
CA GLN A 380 -9.34 20.75 -11.98
C GLN A 380 -10.29 19.66 -12.50
N CYS A 381 -10.48 19.60 -13.81
CA CYS A 381 -11.35 18.61 -14.46
C CYS A 381 -10.54 17.80 -15.49
N PRO A 382 -9.57 16.96 -15.03
CA PRO A 382 -8.58 16.33 -15.91
C PRO A 382 -9.14 15.18 -16.77
N TRP A 383 -10.44 14.90 -16.66
CA TRP A 383 -11.10 13.81 -17.39
C TRP A 383 -11.55 14.22 -18.79
N GLY A 384 -11.94 15.47 -19.01
CA GLY A 384 -12.39 15.92 -20.34
C GLY A 384 -13.40 14.94 -20.98
N LYS A 385 -13.13 14.50 -22.22
CA LYS A 385 -13.95 13.48 -22.91
C LYS A 385 -13.42 12.04 -22.76
N ALA A 386 -12.53 11.77 -21.81
CA ALA A 386 -11.86 10.47 -21.69
C ALA A 386 -12.77 9.33 -21.24
N GLY A 387 -13.88 9.63 -20.54
CA GLY A 387 -14.81 8.61 -20.09
C GLY A 387 -15.42 7.83 -21.25
N ILE A 388 -15.70 6.54 -21.05
CA ILE A 388 -16.09 5.64 -22.15
C ILE A 388 -17.36 6.06 -22.87
N PHE A 389 -18.22 6.91 -22.32
CA PHE A 389 -19.37 7.46 -23.04
C PHE A 389 -18.97 8.43 -24.15
N ASN A 390 -17.87 9.16 -23.98
CA ASN A 390 -17.47 10.27 -24.84
C ASN A 390 -16.11 10.08 -25.53
N LEU A 391 -15.35 9.03 -25.14
CA LEU A 391 -14.03 8.73 -25.67
C LEU A 391 -14.05 8.63 -27.20
N ASP A 392 -13.08 9.27 -27.87
CA ASP A 392 -12.90 9.11 -29.31
C ASP A 392 -12.33 7.72 -29.62
N LEU A 393 -13.22 6.78 -29.93
CA LEU A 393 -12.86 5.40 -30.23
C LEU A 393 -12.33 5.22 -31.65
N ASP A 394 -12.41 6.23 -32.52
CA ASP A 394 -11.92 6.18 -33.91
C ASP A 394 -10.47 6.65 -34.01
N SER A 395 -9.96 7.37 -33.02
CA SER A 395 -8.59 7.85 -32.91
C SER A 395 -7.53 6.78 -33.28
N PHE A 396 -6.71 7.11 -34.27
CA PHE A 396 -5.59 6.25 -34.69
C PHE A 396 -4.50 6.16 -33.61
N ILE A 397 -4.23 7.25 -32.88
CA ILE A 397 -3.21 7.27 -31.82
C ILE A 397 -3.64 6.33 -30.69
N LEU A 398 -4.91 6.40 -30.26
CA LEU A 398 -5.45 5.50 -29.24
C LEU A 398 -5.33 4.04 -29.66
N ALA A 399 -5.76 3.71 -30.88
CA ALA A 399 -5.70 2.36 -31.41
C ALA A 399 -4.25 1.84 -31.53
N ASN A 400 -3.33 2.67 -32.02
CA ASN A 400 -1.91 2.32 -32.13
C ASN A 400 -1.26 2.14 -30.76
N ALA A 401 -1.64 2.96 -29.78
CA ALA A 401 -1.15 2.85 -28.41
C ALA A 401 -1.57 1.51 -27.76
N ILE A 402 -2.79 1.03 -28.03
CA ILE A 402 -3.25 -0.30 -27.56
C ILE A 402 -2.53 -1.43 -28.31
N LYS A 403 -2.43 -1.33 -29.63
CA LYS A 403 -1.77 -2.34 -30.50
C LYS A 403 -0.31 -2.56 -30.15
N ALA A 404 0.38 -1.54 -29.65
CA ALA A 404 1.81 -1.63 -29.35
C ALA A 404 2.17 -2.69 -28.30
N PHE A 405 1.23 -3.05 -27.41
CA PHE A 405 1.38 -4.10 -26.41
C PHE A 405 1.16 -5.50 -27.01
N ASN A 406 0.10 -5.70 -27.79
CA ASN A 406 -0.22 -6.95 -28.50
C ASN A 406 -0.17 -8.25 -27.63
N PRO A 407 -1.20 -8.55 -26.82
CA PRO A 407 -2.37 -7.72 -26.54
C PRO A 407 -2.21 -6.89 -25.25
N LEU A 408 -2.89 -5.74 -25.18
CA LEU A 408 -3.09 -5.01 -23.93
C LEU A 408 -4.33 -5.53 -23.20
N ARG A 409 -4.24 -5.78 -21.89
CA ARG A 409 -5.41 -5.99 -21.04
C ARG A 409 -6.02 -4.64 -20.64
N ILE A 410 -7.31 -4.48 -20.87
CA ILE A 410 -8.07 -3.27 -20.54
C ILE A 410 -9.21 -3.64 -19.60
N ARG A 411 -9.21 -3.04 -18.41
CA ARG A 411 -10.33 -3.07 -17.47
C ARG A 411 -11.27 -1.89 -17.74
N VAL A 412 -12.52 -2.15 -18.09
CA VAL A 412 -13.55 -1.12 -18.20
C VAL A 412 -14.37 -1.13 -16.91
N GLY A 413 -14.28 -0.07 -16.11
CA GLY A 413 -14.84 -0.04 -14.76
C GLY A 413 -14.63 1.30 -14.05
N GLY A 414 -14.38 1.27 -12.74
CA GLY A 414 -14.15 2.44 -11.91
C GLY A 414 -15.38 2.86 -11.10
N SER A 415 -15.28 3.96 -10.36
CA SER A 415 -16.25 4.32 -9.31
C SER A 415 -17.71 4.42 -9.78
N LEU A 416 -17.96 4.81 -11.04
CA LEU A 416 -19.32 4.96 -11.56
C LEU A 416 -19.93 3.67 -12.11
N GLN A 417 -19.16 2.57 -12.21
CA GLN A 417 -19.61 1.28 -12.72
C GLN A 417 -20.93 0.82 -12.09
N ASP A 418 -21.05 0.96 -10.76
CA ASP A 418 -22.21 0.55 -9.98
C ASP A 418 -23.43 1.50 -10.11
N GLN A 419 -23.35 2.49 -10.98
CA GLN A 419 -24.44 3.40 -11.35
C GLN A 419 -24.86 3.26 -12.81
N ILE A 420 -24.20 2.38 -13.57
CA ILE A 420 -24.47 2.21 -15.00
C ILE A 420 -25.47 1.08 -15.23
N MET A 421 -26.53 1.38 -15.98
CA MET A 421 -27.44 0.37 -16.53
C MET A 421 -27.12 0.10 -18.00
N TYR A 422 -27.44 -1.09 -18.48
CA TYR A 422 -27.23 -1.46 -19.89
C TYR A 422 -28.55 -1.38 -20.66
N LYS A 423 -28.59 -0.65 -21.77
CA LYS A 423 -29.81 -0.44 -22.58
C LYS A 423 -30.14 -1.66 -23.45
N VAL A 424 -30.52 -2.76 -22.81
CA VAL A 424 -30.78 -4.06 -23.45
C VAL A 424 -31.90 -4.80 -22.70
N GLY A 425 -32.57 -5.72 -23.41
CA GLY A 425 -33.64 -6.55 -22.83
C GLY A 425 -34.78 -5.71 -22.27
N ASN A 426 -35.13 -5.94 -21.00
CA ASN A 426 -36.25 -5.26 -20.35
C ASN A 426 -36.01 -3.76 -20.09
N TYR A 427 -34.78 -3.28 -20.29
CA TYR A 427 -34.37 -1.90 -20.00
C TYR A 427 -34.29 -1.01 -21.26
N LEU A 428 -34.83 -1.46 -22.40
CA LEU A 428 -34.81 -0.70 -23.67
C LEU A 428 -35.38 0.73 -23.57
N ASN A 429 -36.39 0.92 -22.71
CA ASN A 429 -37.08 2.19 -22.52
C ASN A 429 -36.54 3.04 -21.36
N ASN A 430 -35.57 2.54 -20.59
CA ASN A 430 -35.01 3.24 -19.42
C ASN A 430 -33.50 3.42 -19.60
N CYS A 431 -33.08 4.65 -19.92
CA CYS A 431 -31.67 4.97 -20.17
C CYS A 431 -31.38 6.40 -19.71
N PRO A 432 -31.15 6.59 -18.40
CA PRO A 432 -30.87 7.92 -17.86
C PRO A 432 -29.51 8.42 -18.35
N ASN A 433 -29.42 9.73 -18.51
CA ASN A 433 -28.14 10.39 -18.72
C ASN A 433 -27.42 10.53 -17.38
N LEU A 434 -26.11 10.32 -17.42
CA LEU A 434 -25.25 10.55 -16.28
C LEU A 434 -25.07 12.06 -16.09
N GLU A 435 -25.58 12.59 -14.99
CA GLU A 435 -25.60 14.02 -14.69
C GLU A 435 -25.13 14.26 -13.25
N LYS A 436 -24.62 15.45 -12.97
CA LYS A 436 -24.18 15.84 -11.62
C LYS A 436 -25.39 16.10 -10.73
N VAL A 437 -25.46 15.44 -9.58
CA VAL A 437 -26.54 15.60 -8.59
C VAL A 437 -25.97 15.52 -7.17
N ASP A 438 -26.48 16.34 -6.25
CA ASP A 438 -25.87 16.53 -4.93
C ASP A 438 -25.92 15.28 -4.05
N ASP A 439 -27.00 14.49 -4.14
CA ASP A 439 -27.23 13.30 -3.31
C ASP A 439 -26.92 11.97 -4.04
N GLY A 440 -26.29 12.04 -5.21
CA GLY A 440 -25.92 10.85 -6.00
C GLY A 440 -24.65 10.18 -5.49
N LEU A 441 -24.45 8.88 -5.79
CA LEU A 441 -23.17 8.24 -5.47
C LEU A 441 -22.06 8.95 -6.26
N PHE A 442 -21.00 9.33 -5.54
CA PHE A 442 -19.92 10.16 -6.06
C PHE A 442 -20.36 11.53 -6.65
N GLY A 443 -21.58 11.99 -6.33
CA GLY A 443 -22.14 13.25 -6.85
C GLY A 443 -22.75 13.15 -8.25
N PHE A 444 -23.12 11.95 -8.69
CA PHE A 444 -23.69 11.71 -10.03
C PHE A 444 -24.96 10.85 -9.97
N SER A 445 -25.83 11.01 -10.97
CA SER A 445 -27.02 10.20 -11.16
C SER A 445 -26.66 8.82 -11.71
N GLN A 446 -27.68 7.98 -11.93
CA GLN A 446 -27.50 6.79 -12.75
C GLN A 446 -27.20 7.17 -14.20
N GLY A 447 -26.31 6.40 -14.83
CA GLY A 447 -25.98 6.50 -16.24
C GLY A 447 -26.42 5.26 -17.02
N CYS A 448 -26.23 5.29 -18.33
CA CYS A 448 -26.68 4.22 -19.20
C CYS A 448 -25.69 3.97 -20.35
N LEU A 449 -25.27 2.71 -20.51
CA LEU A 449 -24.47 2.25 -21.63
C LEU A 449 -25.38 1.70 -22.74
N THR A 450 -25.38 2.37 -23.90
CA THR A 450 -26.13 1.94 -25.07
C THR A 450 -25.44 0.78 -25.78
N MET A 451 -26.21 -0.10 -26.42
CA MET A 451 -25.62 -1.20 -27.20
C MET A 451 -24.87 -0.73 -28.45
N GLU A 452 -25.24 0.43 -29.00
CA GLU A 452 -24.45 1.08 -30.05
C GLU A 452 -23.05 1.44 -29.54
N ARG A 453 -22.96 2.02 -28.34
CA ARG A 453 -21.67 2.36 -27.74
C ARG A 453 -20.87 1.12 -27.34
N TRP A 454 -21.56 0.07 -26.88
CA TRP A 454 -20.95 -1.24 -26.62
C TRP A 454 -20.35 -1.87 -27.88
N ASP A 455 -21.08 -1.83 -29.00
CA ASP A 455 -20.60 -2.29 -30.31
C ASP A 455 -19.35 -1.49 -30.75
N GLN A 456 -19.36 -0.16 -30.61
CA GLN A 456 -18.19 0.69 -30.93
C GLN A 456 -16.95 0.36 -30.07
N LEU A 457 -17.13 0.10 -28.77
CA LEU A 457 -16.05 -0.32 -27.89
C LEU A 457 -15.46 -1.65 -28.35
N HIS A 458 -16.32 -2.62 -28.68
CA HIS A 458 -15.87 -3.91 -29.19
C HIS A 458 -15.22 -3.85 -30.56
N ASP A 459 -15.63 -2.92 -31.43
CA ASP A 459 -14.93 -2.66 -32.69
C ASP A 459 -13.50 -2.16 -32.45
N LEU A 460 -13.29 -1.28 -31.46
CA LEU A 460 -11.95 -0.89 -31.00
C LEU A 460 -11.18 -2.10 -30.46
N PHE A 461 -11.77 -2.86 -29.52
CA PHE A 461 -11.08 -3.98 -28.89
C PHE A 461 -10.67 -5.05 -29.90
N LYS A 462 -11.56 -5.36 -30.85
CA LYS A 462 -11.31 -6.32 -31.93
C LYS A 462 -10.21 -5.83 -32.87
N ARG A 463 -10.26 -4.57 -33.31
CA ARG A 463 -9.27 -4.02 -34.26
C ARG A 463 -7.90 -3.81 -33.63
N THR A 464 -7.80 -3.74 -32.30
CA THR A 464 -6.52 -3.63 -31.58
C THR A 464 -6.04 -4.94 -30.96
N GLY A 465 -6.89 -5.97 -30.90
CA GLY A 465 -6.60 -7.24 -30.21
C GLY A 465 -6.60 -7.14 -28.69
N ALA A 466 -7.25 -6.14 -28.10
CA ALA A 466 -7.26 -5.96 -26.64
C ALA A 466 -7.99 -7.09 -25.90
N LYS A 467 -7.49 -7.46 -24.72
CA LYS A 467 -8.16 -8.39 -23.79
C LYS A 467 -8.98 -7.60 -22.79
N ILE A 468 -10.25 -7.97 -22.60
CA ILE A 468 -11.19 -7.12 -21.86
C ILE A 468 -11.58 -7.75 -20.53
N THR A 469 -11.36 -7.00 -19.46
CA THR A 469 -12.03 -7.18 -18.17
C THR A 469 -13.19 -6.17 -18.11
N PHE A 470 -14.44 -6.63 -18.03
CA PHE A 470 -15.58 -5.73 -17.93
C PHE A 470 -16.18 -5.75 -16.53
N GLY A 471 -16.30 -4.58 -15.91
CA GLY A 471 -16.91 -4.41 -14.61
C GLY A 471 -18.44 -4.35 -14.69
N LEU A 472 -19.12 -5.21 -13.92
CA LEU A 472 -20.57 -5.28 -13.83
C LEU A 472 -21.10 -4.45 -12.65
N ASN A 473 -22.26 -3.83 -12.83
CA ASN A 473 -22.98 -3.14 -11.75
C ASN A 473 -23.54 -4.14 -10.72
N ALA A 474 -23.02 -4.10 -9.50
CA ALA A 474 -23.40 -4.96 -8.39
C ALA A 474 -24.55 -4.39 -7.54
N LEU A 475 -24.97 -3.13 -7.76
CA LEU A 475 -26.02 -2.47 -6.99
C LEU A 475 -27.42 -2.57 -7.62
N ILE A 476 -27.54 -3.10 -8.84
CA ILE A 476 -28.86 -3.32 -9.47
C ILE A 476 -29.73 -4.23 -8.60
N GLY A 477 -30.96 -3.79 -8.32
CA GLY A 477 -31.93 -4.49 -7.47
C GLY A 477 -31.77 -4.22 -5.97
N LYS A 478 -30.61 -3.74 -5.54
CA LYS A 478 -30.34 -3.43 -4.13
C LYS A 478 -30.90 -2.06 -3.75
N LYS A 479 -31.06 -1.86 -2.45
CA LYS A 479 -31.44 -0.57 -1.87
C LYS A 479 -30.48 -0.22 -0.77
N GLU A 480 -30.20 1.07 -0.63
CA GLU A 480 -29.50 1.57 0.54
C GLU A 480 -30.32 1.19 1.80
N SER A 481 -29.61 0.68 2.80
CA SER A 481 -30.21 0.26 4.06
C SER A 481 -30.85 1.46 4.75
N MET A 482 -32.08 1.27 5.24
CA MET A 482 -32.76 2.29 6.03
C MET A 482 -32.09 2.53 7.38
N THR A 483 -31.26 1.59 7.85
CA THR A 483 -30.57 1.69 9.14
C THR A 483 -29.16 2.24 8.97
N GLU A 484 -28.43 1.86 7.92
CA GLU A 484 -27.03 2.27 7.75
C GLU A 484 -26.79 2.88 6.37
N LYS A 485 -26.43 4.18 6.34
CA LYS A 485 -26.10 4.88 5.09
C LYS A 485 -24.84 4.31 4.46
N GLY A 486 -24.85 4.17 3.14
CA GLY A 486 -23.78 3.58 2.36
C GLY A 486 -23.81 2.05 2.35
N LEU A 487 -24.51 1.38 3.26
CA LEU A 487 -24.69 -0.07 3.21
C LEU A 487 -25.83 -0.40 2.22
N TRP A 488 -25.54 -1.20 1.21
CA TRP A 488 -26.54 -1.67 0.25
C TRP A 488 -26.94 -3.11 0.57
N VAL A 489 -28.25 -3.32 0.71
CA VAL A 489 -28.85 -4.59 1.13
C VAL A 489 -29.87 -5.08 0.10
N GLY A 490 -30.19 -6.37 0.20
CA GLY A 490 -31.03 -7.08 -0.75
C GLY A 490 -30.21 -7.88 -1.75
N ASP A 491 -30.90 -8.73 -2.51
CA ASP A 491 -30.30 -9.59 -3.51
C ASP A 491 -29.93 -8.80 -4.77
N TRP A 492 -28.87 -9.24 -5.45
CA TRP A 492 -28.50 -8.68 -6.74
C TRP A 492 -29.52 -9.10 -7.82
N ASP A 493 -30.07 -8.12 -8.54
CA ASP A 493 -30.87 -8.38 -9.73
C ASP A 493 -29.94 -8.54 -10.94
N SER A 494 -29.65 -9.79 -11.26
CA SER A 494 -28.74 -10.17 -12.35
C SER A 494 -29.33 -10.01 -13.76
N GLN A 495 -30.62 -9.65 -13.91
CA GLN A 495 -31.26 -9.65 -15.23
C GLN A 495 -30.61 -8.66 -16.20
N ASN A 496 -30.23 -7.45 -15.76
CA ASN A 496 -29.58 -6.48 -16.64
C ASN A 496 -28.19 -6.97 -17.10
N ALA A 497 -27.41 -7.56 -16.20
CA ALA A 497 -26.12 -8.16 -16.54
C ALA A 497 -26.28 -9.38 -17.47
N ARG A 498 -27.26 -10.25 -17.21
CA ARG A 498 -27.62 -11.37 -18.09
C ARG A 498 -27.93 -10.91 -19.51
N ASP A 499 -28.74 -9.86 -19.66
CA ASP A 499 -29.12 -9.33 -20.97
C ASP A 499 -27.92 -8.74 -21.72
N LEU A 500 -27.00 -8.04 -21.03
CA LEU A 500 -25.74 -7.57 -21.61
C LEU A 500 -24.84 -8.72 -22.05
N ILE A 501 -24.67 -9.73 -21.18
CA ILE A 501 -23.81 -10.88 -21.48
C ILE A 501 -24.40 -11.66 -22.66
N ASN A 502 -25.71 -11.89 -22.70
CA ASN A 502 -26.40 -12.51 -23.83
C ASN A 502 -26.19 -11.74 -25.14
N TYR A 503 -26.31 -10.41 -25.09
CA TYR A 503 -26.06 -9.58 -26.26
C TYR A 503 -24.61 -9.73 -26.74
N THR A 504 -23.65 -9.67 -25.81
CA THR A 504 -22.22 -9.86 -26.07
C THR A 504 -21.92 -11.21 -26.72
N VAL A 505 -22.49 -12.30 -26.17
CA VAL A 505 -22.38 -13.66 -26.75
C VAL A 505 -23.00 -13.71 -28.13
N SER A 506 -24.19 -13.13 -28.32
CA SER A 506 -24.90 -13.15 -29.62
C SER A 506 -24.14 -12.44 -30.74
N LYS A 507 -23.31 -11.45 -30.38
CA LYS A 507 -22.42 -10.72 -31.29
C LYS A 507 -21.10 -11.45 -31.55
N GLY A 508 -20.82 -12.52 -30.80
CA GLY A 508 -19.54 -13.22 -30.83
C GLY A 508 -18.38 -12.40 -30.24
N TYR A 509 -18.70 -11.41 -29.40
CA TYR A 509 -17.70 -10.59 -28.73
C TYR A 509 -16.99 -11.37 -27.64
N GLN A 510 -15.68 -11.16 -27.53
CA GLN A 510 -14.82 -11.85 -26.58
C GLN A 510 -14.62 -10.97 -25.33
N ILE A 511 -14.82 -11.56 -24.16
CA ILE A 511 -14.53 -10.96 -22.85
C ILE A 511 -13.62 -11.95 -22.11
N ASP A 512 -12.47 -11.48 -21.61
CA ASP A 512 -11.53 -12.33 -20.86
C ASP A 512 -12.06 -12.56 -19.44
N SER A 513 -12.63 -11.52 -18.82
CA SER A 513 -13.16 -11.62 -17.47
C SER A 513 -14.27 -10.61 -17.17
N TYR A 514 -15.17 -10.98 -16.26
CA TYR A 514 -16.12 -10.06 -15.64
C TYR A 514 -15.69 -9.79 -14.20
N GLU A 515 -15.58 -8.51 -13.83
CA GLU A 515 -15.37 -8.09 -12.46
C GLU A 515 -16.70 -7.64 -11.84
N PHE A 516 -16.97 -8.00 -10.59
CA PHE A 516 -18.26 -7.69 -9.95
C PHE A 516 -18.17 -6.44 -9.07
N GLY A 517 -18.86 -5.36 -9.43
CA GLY A 517 -18.83 -4.10 -8.67
C GLY A 517 -17.46 -3.42 -8.56
N ASN A 518 -17.43 -2.28 -7.88
CA ASN A 518 -16.22 -1.47 -7.68
C ASN A 518 -16.25 -0.79 -6.29
N GLU A 519 -15.26 -1.09 -5.45
CA GLU A 519 -15.01 -0.50 -4.13
C GLU A 519 -16.16 -0.64 -3.14
N LEU A 520 -16.87 -1.78 -3.22
CA LEU A 520 -17.98 -2.14 -2.34
C LEU A 520 -17.55 -2.98 -1.12
N CYS A 521 -16.28 -3.36 -1.03
CA CYS A 521 -15.73 -4.18 0.05
C CYS A 521 -15.25 -3.36 1.25
N GLY A 522 -15.11 -4.02 2.40
CA GLY A 522 -14.65 -3.40 3.65
C GLY A 522 -15.56 -2.25 4.08
N SER A 523 -14.96 -1.08 4.32
CA SER A 523 -15.69 0.16 4.64
C SER A 523 -16.40 0.79 3.45
N GLY A 524 -16.02 0.42 2.22
CA GLY A 524 -16.49 1.04 0.97
C GLY A 524 -16.06 2.51 0.81
N VAL A 525 -16.23 3.05 -0.39
CA VAL A 525 -15.91 4.47 -0.67
C VAL A 525 -17.16 5.35 -0.65
N ALA A 526 -18.14 5.04 -1.50
CA ALA A 526 -19.46 5.67 -1.53
C ALA A 526 -20.59 4.69 -1.17
N ALA A 527 -20.39 3.41 -1.47
CA ALA A 527 -21.30 2.31 -1.16
C ALA A 527 -20.48 1.12 -0.64
N ARG A 528 -21.10 0.26 0.17
CA ARG A 528 -20.52 -0.99 0.67
C ARG A 528 -21.57 -2.10 0.71
N ILE A 529 -21.12 -3.34 0.56
CA ILE A 529 -21.91 -4.56 0.73
C ILE A 529 -21.19 -5.44 1.76
N SER A 530 -21.93 -6.15 2.61
CA SER A 530 -21.31 -7.12 3.53
C SER A 530 -20.63 -8.24 2.74
N ALA A 531 -19.55 -8.81 3.28
CA ALA A 531 -18.79 -9.87 2.63
C ALA A 531 -19.66 -11.08 2.29
N GLU A 532 -20.64 -11.42 3.14
CA GLU A 532 -21.54 -12.54 2.94
C GLU A 532 -22.54 -12.30 1.81
N GLN A 533 -23.15 -11.11 1.76
CA GLN A 533 -24.08 -10.81 0.67
C GLN A 533 -23.32 -10.70 -0.65
N TYR A 534 -22.18 -10.00 -0.66
CA TYR A 534 -21.35 -9.87 -1.84
C TYR A 534 -20.88 -11.24 -2.35
N GLY A 535 -20.47 -12.14 -1.44
CA GLY A 535 -20.10 -13.51 -1.80
C GLY A 535 -21.25 -14.30 -2.45
N LYS A 536 -22.48 -14.18 -1.95
CA LYS A 536 -23.67 -14.79 -2.58
C LYS A 536 -23.93 -14.25 -3.97
N ASP A 537 -23.80 -12.95 -4.16
CA ASP A 537 -24.02 -12.31 -5.46
C ASP A 537 -22.94 -12.75 -6.48
N VAL A 538 -21.69 -12.94 -6.06
CA VAL A 538 -20.62 -13.46 -6.93
C VAL A 538 -20.84 -14.93 -7.30
N ILE A 539 -21.41 -15.75 -6.40
CA ILE A 539 -21.82 -17.12 -6.74
C ILE A 539 -22.86 -17.08 -7.87
N GLN A 540 -23.87 -16.21 -7.75
CA GLN A 540 -24.88 -16.02 -8.78
C GLN A 540 -24.26 -15.57 -10.12
N LEU A 541 -23.25 -14.69 -10.09
CA LEU A 541 -22.50 -14.31 -11.30
C LEU A 541 -21.77 -15.50 -11.92
N LYS A 542 -21.10 -16.35 -11.13
CA LYS A 542 -20.43 -17.54 -11.67
C LYS A 542 -21.40 -18.52 -12.30
N GLU A 543 -22.58 -18.71 -11.70
CA GLU A 543 -23.65 -19.54 -12.28
C GLU A 543 -24.14 -18.96 -13.61
N LEU A 544 -24.37 -17.65 -13.65
CA LEU A 544 -24.74 -16.95 -14.88
C LEU A 544 -23.70 -17.10 -15.99
N VAL A 545 -22.41 -16.95 -15.67
CA VAL A 545 -21.32 -17.14 -16.64
C VAL A 545 -21.30 -18.57 -17.17
N LYS A 546 -21.44 -19.59 -16.30
CA LYS A 546 -21.49 -21.00 -16.72
C LYS A 546 -22.68 -21.31 -17.63
N GLU A 547 -23.83 -20.70 -17.34
CA GLU A 547 -25.03 -20.87 -18.15
C GLU A 547 -24.87 -20.27 -19.55
N LEU A 548 -24.37 -19.04 -19.64
CA LEU A 548 -24.29 -18.30 -20.90
C LEU A 548 -23.06 -18.67 -21.74
N TYR A 549 -22.02 -19.23 -21.12
CA TYR A 549 -20.84 -19.77 -21.78
C TYR A 549 -20.70 -21.27 -21.45
N PRO A 550 -21.43 -22.15 -22.14
CA PRO A 550 -21.48 -23.58 -21.80
C PRO A 550 -20.16 -24.31 -22.08
N ASP A 551 -19.29 -23.79 -22.95
CA ASP A 551 -17.95 -24.34 -23.20
C ASP A 551 -16.95 -23.76 -22.19
N PRO A 552 -16.41 -24.58 -21.26
CA PRO A 552 -15.45 -24.15 -20.25
C PRO A 552 -14.19 -23.49 -20.81
N ASN A 553 -13.80 -23.79 -22.06
CA ASN A 553 -12.61 -23.21 -22.68
C ASN A 553 -12.81 -21.75 -23.13
N THR A 554 -14.07 -21.31 -23.22
CA THR A 554 -14.44 -19.95 -23.63
C THR A 554 -15.09 -19.15 -22.51
N GLN A 555 -15.20 -19.74 -21.31
CA GLN A 555 -15.79 -19.09 -20.14
C GLN A 555 -14.92 -17.91 -19.68
N PRO A 556 -15.48 -16.69 -19.61
CA PRO A 556 -14.80 -15.56 -18.98
C PRO A 556 -14.53 -15.83 -17.50
N LYS A 557 -13.39 -15.35 -17.00
CA LYS A 557 -13.05 -15.42 -15.58
C LYS A 557 -13.97 -14.53 -14.75
N VAL A 558 -14.28 -14.95 -13.53
CA VAL A 558 -14.98 -14.14 -12.52
C VAL A 558 -13.96 -13.56 -11.55
N VAL A 559 -13.97 -12.23 -11.42
CA VAL A 559 -12.98 -11.44 -10.68
C VAL A 559 -13.70 -10.56 -9.64
N GLY A 560 -13.08 -10.37 -8.47
CA GLY A 560 -13.58 -9.46 -7.44
C GLY A 560 -12.75 -9.55 -6.15
N PRO A 561 -12.96 -8.65 -5.16
CA PRO A 561 -14.06 -7.70 -5.11
C PRO A 561 -13.80 -6.33 -5.74
N GLY A 562 -12.57 -6.05 -6.21
CA GLY A 562 -12.22 -4.77 -6.82
C GLY A 562 -12.33 -3.60 -5.84
N GLY A 563 -11.53 -3.58 -4.78
CA GLY A 563 -11.48 -2.49 -3.80
C GLY A 563 -10.31 -2.61 -2.82
N PHE A 564 -10.31 -1.85 -1.73
CA PHE A 564 -9.19 -1.85 -0.77
C PHE A 564 -9.19 -3.11 0.10
N TYR A 565 -7.99 -3.69 0.29
CA TYR A 565 -7.82 -4.89 1.09
C TYR A 565 -8.17 -4.66 2.56
N ASP A 566 -9.17 -5.39 3.03
CA ASP A 566 -9.57 -5.50 4.43
C ASP A 566 -9.55 -6.99 4.78
N GLU A 567 -8.69 -7.38 5.74
CA GLU A 567 -8.40 -8.80 5.97
C GLU A 567 -9.63 -9.60 6.37
N GLU A 568 -10.45 -9.09 7.29
CA GLU A 568 -11.63 -9.80 7.80
C GLU A 568 -12.71 -9.93 6.71
N TRP A 569 -12.97 -8.84 5.98
CA TRP A 569 -13.94 -8.84 4.88
C TRP A 569 -13.50 -9.81 3.78
N PHE A 570 -12.23 -9.78 3.36
CA PHE A 570 -11.72 -10.66 2.31
C PHE A 570 -11.74 -12.12 2.75
N ILE A 571 -11.35 -12.45 3.98
CA ILE A 571 -11.43 -13.83 4.48
C ILE A 571 -12.88 -14.33 4.47
N THR A 572 -13.82 -13.53 4.95
CA THR A 572 -15.25 -13.89 4.98
C THR A 572 -15.78 -14.09 3.56
N PHE A 573 -15.43 -13.19 2.64
CA PHE A 573 -15.80 -13.26 1.23
C PHE A 573 -15.28 -14.55 0.55
N LEU A 574 -14.02 -14.90 0.78
CA LEU A 574 -13.41 -16.12 0.21
C LEU A 574 -14.04 -17.40 0.80
N GLN A 575 -14.39 -17.39 2.09
CA GLN A 575 -15.09 -18.50 2.72
C GLN A 575 -16.51 -18.70 2.19
N VAL A 576 -17.24 -17.60 1.95
CA VAL A 576 -18.62 -17.65 1.44
C VAL A 576 -18.66 -18.11 -0.01
N THR A 577 -17.76 -17.58 -0.85
CA THR A 577 -17.71 -17.93 -2.28
C THR A 577 -17.31 -19.38 -2.50
N GLY A 578 -16.32 -19.88 -1.75
CA GLY A 578 -15.91 -21.28 -1.81
C GLY A 578 -15.26 -21.68 -3.14
N GLN A 579 -15.10 -22.99 -3.33
CA GLN A 579 -14.28 -23.56 -4.41
C GLN A 579 -14.83 -23.28 -5.81
N ASN A 580 -13.94 -22.94 -6.75
CA ASN A 580 -14.24 -22.79 -8.18
C ASN A 580 -15.29 -21.69 -8.51
N VAL A 581 -15.44 -20.69 -7.64
CA VAL A 581 -16.28 -19.50 -7.89
C VAL A 581 -15.44 -18.34 -8.41
N LEU A 582 -14.43 -17.90 -7.66
CA LEU A 582 -13.51 -16.84 -8.10
C LEU A 582 -12.27 -17.38 -8.81
N ASP A 583 -12.04 -16.86 -10.01
CA ASP A 583 -10.83 -17.14 -10.80
C ASP A 583 -9.68 -16.18 -10.43
N ALA A 584 -10.00 -14.98 -9.94
CA ALA A 584 -9.01 -14.03 -9.40
C ALA A 584 -9.58 -13.14 -8.29
N VAL A 585 -8.78 -12.91 -7.25
CA VAL A 585 -9.12 -12.01 -6.14
C VAL A 585 -8.47 -10.66 -6.39
N SER A 586 -9.29 -9.63 -6.66
CA SER A 586 -8.82 -8.32 -7.06
C SER A 586 -8.86 -7.27 -5.95
N HIS A 587 -7.84 -6.40 -5.90
CA HIS A 587 -7.78 -5.27 -4.98
C HIS A 587 -7.21 -4.00 -5.65
N HIS A 588 -7.38 -2.85 -4.99
CA HIS A 588 -6.99 -1.53 -5.48
C HIS A 588 -5.83 -0.91 -4.69
N ILE A 589 -5.01 -0.07 -5.34
CA ILE A 589 -3.85 0.59 -4.72
C ILE A 589 -3.84 2.11 -4.97
N TYR A 590 -3.90 2.87 -3.88
CA TYR A 590 -3.68 4.32 -3.85
C TYR A 590 -2.86 4.70 -2.61
N ASN A 591 -1.57 4.35 -2.63
CA ASN A 591 -0.67 4.43 -1.48
C ASN A 591 0.17 5.71 -1.40
N LEU A 592 -0.03 6.71 -2.27
CA LEU A 592 0.67 8.01 -2.20
C LEU A 592 -0.17 9.11 -1.54
N GLY A 593 -1.43 8.85 -1.21
CA GLY A 593 -2.33 9.87 -0.65
C GLY A 593 -3.12 10.64 -1.71
N SER A 594 -3.49 11.88 -1.41
CA SER A 594 -4.38 12.68 -2.26
C SER A 594 -3.65 13.36 -3.41
N GLY A 595 -4.31 13.54 -4.56
CA GLY A 595 -3.72 14.23 -5.71
C GLY A 595 -3.34 15.70 -5.50
N ASP A 596 -3.78 16.34 -4.41
CA ASP A 596 -3.39 17.69 -4.01
C ASP A 596 -2.27 17.75 -2.95
N ASP A 597 -1.69 16.61 -2.57
CA ASP A 597 -0.59 16.58 -1.61
C ASP A 597 0.69 17.19 -2.22
N PRO A 598 1.28 18.24 -1.61
CA PRO A 598 2.50 18.85 -2.13
C PRO A 598 3.75 17.94 -2.01
N ASN A 599 3.67 16.84 -1.25
CA ASN A 599 4.81 15.96 -0.96
C ASN A 599 4.84 14.70 -1.85
N LEU A 600 3.99 14.58 -2.87
CA LEU A 600 3.92 13.39 -3.73
C LEU A 600 5.30 12.96 -4.26
N ILE A 601 6.10 13.89 -4.78
CA ILE A 601 7.45 13.57 -5.28
C ILE A 601 8.36 13.05 -4.17
N HIS A 602 8.35 13.67 -3.00
CA HIS A 602 9.14 13.23 -1.86
C HIS A 602 8.76 11.79 -1.45
N MET A 603 7.46 11.48 -1.42
CA MET A 603 6.98 10.12 -1.12
C MET A 603 7.36 9.10 -2.19
N ILE A 604 7.39 9.50 -3.46
CA ILE A 604 7.82 8.66 -4.59
C ILE A 604 9.33 8.38 -4.53
N GLN A 605 10.14 9.34 -4.11
CA GLN A 605 11.60 9.20 -4.03
C GLN A 605 12.08 8.52 -2.74
N ASP A 606 11.20 8.32 -1.76
CA ASP A 606 11.50 7.62 -0.50
C ASP A 606 11.28 6.10 -0.66
N PRO A 607 12.36 5.29 -0.79
CA PRO A 607 12.21 3.83 -0.96
C PRO A 607 11.56 3.15 0.24
N PHE A 608 11.66 3.72 1.45
CA PHE A 608 11.04 3.17 2.64
C PHE A 608 9.55 3.43 2.65
N TYR A 609 9.12 4.61 2.20
CA TYR A 609 7.71 4.90 1.97
C TYR A 609 7.09 3.95 0.95
N LEU A 610 7.73 3.79 -0.22
CA LEU A 610 7.27 2.90 -1.27
C LEU A 610 7.13 1.44 -0.79
N SER A 611 8.03 0.98 0.08
CA SER A 611 8.05 -0.40 0.56
C SER A 611 6.93 -0.75 1.58
N GLN A 612 6.21 0.24 2.13
CA GLN A 612 5.19 0.00 3.17
C GLN A 612 4.03 -0.88 2.69
N ILE A 613 3.66 -0.77 1.41
CA ILE A 613 2.54 -1.52 0.82
C ILE A 613 2.86 -3.01 0.60
N ALA A 614 4.13 -3.41 0.64
CA ALA A 614 4.54 -4.80 0.44
C ALA A 614 3.86 -5.77 1.43
N GLN A 615 3.55 -5.31 2.65
CA GLN A 615 2.85 -6.12 3.64
C GLN A 615 1.42 -6.47 3.18
N THR A 616 0.70 -5.53 2.56
CA THR A 616 -0.63 -5.77 1.99
C THR A 616 -0.58 -6.84 0.89
N PHE A 617 0.40 -6.77 -0.01
CA PHE A 617 0.56 -7.79 -1.07
C PHE A 617 0.85 -9.17 -0.48
N ARG A 618 1.71 -9.23 0.55
CA ARG A 618 2.06 -10.46 1.26
C ARG A 618 0.85 -11.07 1.95
N ASP A 619 0.09 -10.27 2.69
CA ASP A 619 -1.06 -10.75 3.48
C ASP A 619 -2.19 -11.23 2.58
N LEU A 620 -2.52 -10.48 1.51
CA LEU A 620 -3.50 -10.93 0.53
C LEU A 620 -3.10 -12.26 -0.11
N SER A 621 -1.85 -12.37 -0.58
CA SER A 621 -1.35 -13.60 -1.22
C SER A 621 -1.42 -14.80 -0.27
N LYS A 622 -0.99 -14.61 0.98
CA LYS A 622 -1.06 -15.63 2.02
C LYS A 622 -2.50 -16.07 2.32
N ASN A 623 -3.45 -15.13 2.35
CA ASN A 623 -4.85 -15.44 2.60
C ASN A 623 -5.51 -16.13 1.40
N ILE A 624 -5.13 -15.79 0.16
CA ILE A 624 -5.55 -16.52 -1.03
C ILE A 624 -5.00 -17.96 -1.00
N ASP A 625 -3.71 -18.15 -0.73
CA ASP A 625 -3.13 -19.51 -0.63
C ASP A 625 -3.86 -20.38 0.40
N LYS A 626 -4.34 -19.77 1.49
CA LYS A 626 -5.05 -20.47 2.56
C LYS A 626 -6.52 -20.73 2.27
N PHE A 627 -7.25 -19.74 1.74
CA PHE A 627 -8.72 -19.78 1.65
C PHE A 627 -9.23 -19.98 0.22
N ALA A 628 -8.42 -19.68 -0.80
CA ALA A 628 -8.77 -19.81 -2.21
C ALA A 628 -7.56 -20.21 -3.10
N PRO A 629 -6.87 -21.35 -2.84
CA PRO A 629 -5.65 -21.75 -3.55
C PRO A 629 -5.82 -22.01 -5.06
N TRP A 630 -7.06 -22.09 -5.57
CA TRP A 630 -7.36 -22.16 -7.00
C TRP A 630 -7.42 -20.78 -7.69
N SER A 631 -7.42 -19.70 -6.90
CA SER A 631 -7.52 -18.32 -7.35
C SER A 631 -6.15 -17.65 -7.33
N SER A 632 -6.08 -16.38 -7.72
CA SER A 632 -4.84 -15.62 -7.75
C SER A 632 -5.02 -14.13 -7.45
N PRO A 633 -4.05 -13.46 -6.82
CA PRO A 633 -4.16 -12.04 -6.50
C PRO A 633 -3.98 -11.16 -7.73
N TRP A 634 -4.86 -10.18 -7.92
CA TRP A 634 -4.82 -9.19 -8.99
C TRP A 634 -4.86 -7.78 -8.41
N VAL A 635 -4.06 -6.87 -8.96
CA VAL A 635 -4.31 -5.43 -8.81
C VAL A 635 -5.18 -5.00 -9.99
N SER A 636 -6.48 -4.80 -9.77
CA SER A 636 -7.40 -4.41 -10.85
C SER A 636 -7.53 -2.90 -11.01
N GLU A 637 -7.01 -2.10 -10.08
CA GLU A 637 -6.93 -0.65 -10.21
C GLU A 637 -5.80 -0.07 -9.36
N ALA A 638 -4.94 0.77 -9.93
CA ALA A 638 -3.92 1.48 -9.16
C ALA A 638 -3.54 2.82 -9.80
N GLY A 639 -3.60 3.91 -9.06
CA GLY A 639 -3.27 5.25 -9.56
C GLY A 639 -2.28 6.03 -8.70
N GLY A 640 -1.78 5.43 -7.62
CA GLY A 640 -0.81 6.04 -6.70
C GLY A 640 -1.45 7.10 -5.83
N ALA A 641 -1.75 8.25 -6.41
CA ALA A 641 -2.49 9.33 -5.77
C ALA A 641 -3.98 9.29 -6.17
N TYR A 642 -4.87 9.22 -5.18
CA TYR A 642 -6.32 9.19 -5.44
C TYR A 642 -6.86 10.57 -5.87
N ASN A 643 -8.14 10.63 -6.26
CA ASN A 643 -8.80 11.84 -6.78
C ASN A 643 -8.18 12.39 -8.07
N SER A 644 -7.99 11.51 -9.05
CA SER A 644 -7.49 11.83 -10.40
C SER A 644 -5.99 12.15 -10.49
N GLY A 645 -5.19 11.79 -9.49
CA GLY A 645 -3.73 11.95 -9.52
C GLY A 645 -3.23 13.40 -9.35
N GLY A 646 -1.92 13.54 -9.10
CA GLY A 646 -1.26 14.83 -8.90
C GLY A 646 -1.00 15.54 -10.22
N LYS A 647 -1.49 16.79 -10.35
CA LYS A 647 -1.39 17.59 -11.59
C LYS A 647 0.02 17.72 -12.16
N ASP A 648 0.97 17.96 -11.27
CA ASP A 648 2.36 18.26 -11.62
C ASP A 648 3.30 17.07 -11.35
N VAL A 649 2.73 15.89 -11.07
CA VAL A 649 3.48 14.69 -10.69
C VAL A 649 3.06 13.48 -11.52
N SER A 650 1.78 13.11 -11.52
CA SER A 650 1.34 11.79 -12.00
C SER A 650 1.39 11.57 -13.52
N ARG A 651 1.71 12.60 -14.29
CA ARG A 651 1.95 12.53 -15.75
C ARG A 651 3.44 12.63 -16.13
N THR A 652 4.31 12.75 -15.15
CA THR A 652 5.73 13.08 -15.33
C THR A 652 6.60 11.84 -15.14
N PHE A 653 7.88 11.95 -15.48
CA PHE A 653 8.86 10.87 -15.29
C PHE A 653 8.93 10.40 -13.84
N ALA A 654 8.72 11.29 -12.87
CA ALA A 654 8.73 10.97 -11.45
C ALA A 654 7.73 9.86 -11.10
N ASP A 655 6.52 9.87 -11.65
CA ASP A 655 5.51 8.85 -11.34
C ASP A 655 5.93 7.44 -11.79
N GLY A 656 6.77 7.37 -12.83
CA GLY A 656 7.34 6.13 -13.34
C GLY A 656 8.18 5.37 -12.29
N PHE A 657 8.82 6.09 -11.36
CA PHE A 657 9.52 5.48 -10.23
C PHE A 657 8.55 4.69 -9.34
N TRP A 658 7.43 5.31 -8.93
CA TRP A 658 6.41 4.63 -8.14
C TRP A 658 5.79 3.50 -8.94
N TYR A 659 5.35 3.77 -10.17
CA TYR A 659 4.57 2.82 -10.95
C TYR A 659 5.34 1.54 -11.23
N LEU A 660 6.57 1.64 -11.73
CA LEU A 660 7.39 0.46 -12.01
C LEU A 660 7.82 -0.26 -10.72
N ASP A 661 8.06 0.47 -9.63
CA ASP A 661 8.39 -0.15 -8.35
C ASP A 661 7.19 -0.95 -7.79
N GLN A 662 5.96 -0.44 -7.90
CA GLN A 662 4.76 -1.19 -7.53
C GLN A 662 4.55 -2.42 -8.42
N LEU A 663 4.83 -2.29 -9.71
CA LEU A 663 4.69 -3.36 -10.68
C LEU A 663 5.73 -4.47 -10.42
N GLY A 664 6.97 -4.10 -10.06
CA GLY A 664 8.01 -5.02 -9.60
C GLY A 664 7.71 -5.69 -8.25
N MET A 665 7.26 -4.94 -7.24
CA MET A 665 6.92 -5.53 -5.94
C MET A 665 5.77 -6.53 -6.04
N THR A 666 4.71 -6.18 -6.77
CA THR A 666 3.53 -7.07 -6.90
C THR A 666 3.85 -8.36 -7.65
N SER A 667 4.79 -8.35 -8.61
CA SER A 667 5.23 -9.57 -9.30
C SER A 667 5.90 -10.57 -8.34
N ILE A 668 6.72 -10.07 -7.40
CA ILE A 668 7.37 -10.88 -6.36
C ILE A 668 6.34 -11.54 -5.44
N PHE A 669 5.23 -10.87 -5.15
CA PHE A 669 4.11 -11.41 -4.37
C PHE A 669 3.07 -12.14 -5.24
N ASN A 670 3.49 -12.72 -6.36
CA ASN A 670 2.69 -13.66 -7.15
C ASN A 670 1.36 -13.09 -7.70
N HIS A 671 1.25 -11.76 -7.81
CA HIS A 671 0.10 -11.14 -8.45
C HIS A 671 0.14 -11.39 -9.96
N LYS A 672 -1.01 -11.68 -10.57
CA LYS A 672 -1.07 -12.07 -11.99
C LYS A 672 -1.37 -10.94 -12.94
N VAL A 673 -1.99 -9.86 -12.45
CA VAL A 673 -2.37 -8.70 -13.26
C VAL A 673 -2.17 -7.43 -12.44
N TYR A 674 -1.70 -6.37 -13.09
CA TYR A 674 -1.59 -5.02 -12.55
C TYR A 674 -2.20 -3.99 -13.51
N CYS A 675 -3.34 -3.43 -13.14
CA CYS A 675 -4.05 -2.44 -13.96
C CYS A 675 -3.76 -1.00 -13.50
N ARG A 676 -3.07 -0.22 -14.34
CA ARG A 676 -2.86 1.22 -14.11
C ARG A 676 -4.16 2.00 -14.35
N GLN A 677 -4.58 2.74 -13.33
CA GLN A 677 -5.56 3.80 -13.43
C GLN A 677 -4.83 5.07 -13.93
N ALA A 678 -5.10 5.60 -15.11
CA ALA A 678 -5.95 5.07 -16.19
C ALA A 678 -5.19 5.12 -17.53
N PHE A 679 -5.74 4.49 -18.58
CA PHE A 679 -5.15 4.62 -19.90
C PHE A 679 -5.31 6.03 -20.45
N VAL A 680 -6.49 6.63 -20.25
CA VAL A 680 -6.82 8.00 -20.62
C VAL A 680 -7.77 8.59 -19.58
N GLY A 681 -7.57 9.87 -19.23
CA GLY A 681 -8.39 10.59 -18.25
C GLY A 681 -7.79 10.60 -16.84
N GLY A 682 -7.87 11.77 -16.18
CA GLY A 682 -7.13 12.01 -14.95
C GLY A 682 -5.70 12.49 -15.21
N ASN A 683 -5.03 12.99 -14.18
CA ASN A 683 -3.62 13.41 -14.25
C ASN A 683 -2.65 12.21 -14.26
N TYR A 684 -3.07 11.05 -13.76
CA TYR A 684 -2.31 9.80 -13.78
C TYR A 684 -2.41 9.00 -15.10
N ALA A 685 -3.06 9.59 -16.12
CA ALA A 685 -3.35 8.89 -17.35
C ALA A 685 -2.06 8.63 -18.15
N MET A 686 -1.90 7.40 -18.65
CA MET A 686 -0.78 7.04 -19.53
C MET A 686 -0.78 7.79 -20.87
N LEU A 687 -1.97 8.16 -21.35
CA LEU A 687 -2.15 8.97 -22.54
C LEU A 687 -2.72 10.34 -22.16
N ASN A 688 -2.24 11.38 -22.85
CA ASN A 688 -2.82 12.70 -22.72
C ASN A 688 -4.33 12.67 -23.00
N THR A 689 -5.12 13.24 -22.09
CA THR A 689 -6.59 13.25 -22.12
C THR A 689 -7.20 13.73 -23.44
N THR A 690 -6.53 14.62 -24.18
CA THR A 690 -7.08 15.22 -25.41
C THR A 690 -6.36 14.73 -26.66
N THR A 691 -5.04 14.63 -26.63
CA THR A 691 -4.23 14.30 -27.82
C THR A 691 -3.92 12.81 -27.95
N PHE A 692 -4.15 12.02 -26.89
CA PHE A 692 -3.74 10.64 -26.76
C PHE A 692 -2.22 10.40 -26.87
N ILE A 693 -1.41 11.47 -26.83
CA ILE A 693 0.05 11.35 -26.86
C ILE A 693 0.51 10.62 -25.59
N PRO A 694 1.32 9.57 -25.71
CA PRO A 694 1.79 8.83 -24.55
C PRO A 694 2.76 9.61 -23.68
N ASN A 695 2.67 9.39 -22.37
CA ASN A 695 3.55 9.99 -21.36
C ASN A 695 4.69 9.01 -20.95
N PRO A 696 5.56 9.37 -19.99
CA PRO A 696 6.64 8.50 -19.53
C PRO A 696 6.17 7.13 -19.01
N ASP A 697 5.07 7.06 -18.24
CA ASP A 697 4.54 5.80 -17.71
C ASP A 697 4.15 4.82 -18.81
N TYR A 698 3.56 5.32 -19.91
CA TYR A 698 3.20 4.48 -21.06
C TYR A 698 4.41 3.77 -21.64
N TYR A 699 5.49 4.52 -21.93
CA TYR A 699 6.69 3.95 -22.55
C TYR A 699 7.41 2.98 -21.62
N SER A 700 7.47 3.30 -20.33
CA SER A 700 7.98 2.43 -19.27
C SER A 700 7.21 1.11 -19.20
N ALA A 701 5.87 1.15 -19.14
CA ALA A 701 5.02 -0.04 -19.16
C ALA A 701 5.16 -0.85 -20.45
N LEU A 702 5.31 -0.18 -21.60
CA LEU A 702 5.48 -0.86 -22.88
C LEU A 702 6.80 -1.63 -22.94
N LEU A 703 7.88 -1.08 -22.39
CA LEU A 703 9.16 -1.80 -22.24
C LEU A 703 9.01 -2.99 -21.29
N TRP A 704 8.36 -2.81 -20.13
CA TRP A 704 8.06 -3.94 -19.25
C TRP A 704 7.33 -5.05 -20.02
N HIS A 705 6.25 -4.71 -20.72
CA HIS A 705 5.43 -5.67 -21.45
C HIS A 705 6.23 -6.43 -22.52
N ARG A 706 7.21 -5.80 -23.16
CA ARG A 706 8.02 -6.40 -24.23
C ARG A 706 9.18 -7.24 -23.71
N LEU A 707 9.73 -6.90 -22.54
CA LEU A 707 11.00 -7.45 -22.07
C LEU A 707 10.86 -8.42 -20.89
N MET A 708 9.95 -8.15 -19.95
CA MET A 708 9.81 -8.91 -18.70
C MET A 708 8.86 -10.09 -18.91
N GLY A 709 9.35 -11.32 -18.78
CA GLY A 709 8.56 -12.55 -18.94
C GLY A 709 7.73 -12.91 -17.70
N SER A 710 6.98 -14.01 -17.79
CA SER A 710 6.03 -14.41 -16.74
C SER A 710 6.67 -15.04 -15.49
N ARG A 711 7.88 -15.58 -15.58
CA ARG A 711 8.57 -16.22 -14.44
C ARG A 711 9.45 -15.20 -13.72
N VAL A 712 9.17 -14.98 -12.43
CA VAL A 712 9.87 -14.01 -11.57
C VAL A 712 11.06 -14.68 -10.90
N LEU A 713 12.23 -14.07 -10.97
CA LEU A 713 13.46 -14.55 -10.34
C LEU A 713 13.73 -13.79 -9.05
N ARG A 714 14.37 -14.44 -8.09
CA ARG A 714 14.81 -13.74 -6.87
C ARG A 714 16.04 -12.89 -7.21
N VAL A 715 16.04 -11.67 -6.69
CA VAL A 715 17.22 -10.82 -6.64
C VAL A 715 17.62 -10.70 -5.18
N ASN A 716 18.85 -11.06 -4.85
CA ASN A 716 19.44 -10.71 -3.57
C ASN A 716 20.16 -9.37 -3.75
N GLN A 717 19.79 -8.42 -2.92
CA GLN A 717 20.21 -7.03 -3.01
C GLN A 717 21.03 -6.69 -1.76
N ASP A 718 22.35 -6.67 -1.88
CA ASP A 718 23.25 -5.96 -0.97
C ASP A 718 23.52 -4.55 -1.54
N VAL A 719 22.44 -3.85 -1.91
CA VAL A 719 22.50 -2.57 -2.64
C VAL A 719 21.74 -1.48 -1.91
N SER A 720 22.16 -0.23 -2.14
CA SER A 720 21.45 0.96 -1.67
C SER A 720 19.94 0.84 -1.87
N PRO A 721 19.09 1.15 -0.86
CA PRO A 721 17.63 1.08 -1.01
C PRO A 721 17.09 2.00 -2.11
N TYR A 722 17.90 2.98 -2.55
CA TYR A 722 17.61 3.87 -3.67
C TYR A 722 17.81 3.22 -5.04
N LEU A 723 18.47 2.07 -5.14
CA LEU A 723 18.54 1.26 -6.36
C LEU A 723 17.63 0.04 -6.24
N ARG A 724 16.45 0.10 -6.88
CA ARG A 724 15.47 -0.99 -6.87
C ARG A 724 15.71 -1.90 -8.06
N VAL A 725 15.77 -3.22 -7.82
CA VAL A 725 16.06 -4.21 -8.87
C VAL A 725 15.02 -5.33 -8.92
N TYR A 726 14.50 -5.62 -10.12
CA TYR A 726 13.54 -6.70 -10.35
C TYR A 726 13.98 -7.55 -11.53
N SER A 727 13.96 -8.87 -11.40
CA SER A 727 14.43 -9.79 -12.45
C SER A 727 13.38 -10.84 -12.80
N HIS A 728 13.23 -11.08 -14.09
CA HIS A 728 12.34 -12.05 -14.66
C HIS A 728 13.08 -12.85 -15.73
N CYS A 729 12.57 -14.03 -16.08
CA CYS A 729 12.97 -14.64 -17.36
C CYS A 729 12.64 -13.69 -18.51
N ALA A 730 13.48 -13.65 -19.53
CA ALA A 730 13.26 -12.76 -20.67
C ALA A 730 12.00 -13.17 -21.44
N LYS A 731 11.18 -12.19 -21.84
CA LYS A 731 9.98 -12.46 -22.65
C LYS A 731 10.40 -12.76 -24.09
N GLN A 732 9.93 -13.88 -24.65
CA GLN A 732 10.16 -14.31 -26.04
C GLN A 732 11.65 -14.46 -26.45
N LYS A 733 12.58 -14.40 -25.50
CA LYS A 733 14.02 -14.54 -25.70
C LYS A 733 14.58 -15.48 -24.63
N PRO A 734 15.69 -16.19 -24.91
CA PRO A 734 16.39 -16.93 -23.87
C PRO A 734 17.00 -15.96 -22.83
N GLY A 735 17.33 -16.49 -21.65
CA GLY A 735 18.00 -15.75 -20.58
C GLY A 735 17.04 -14.93 -19.71
N ILE A 736 17.50 -13.77 -19.24
CA ILE A 736 16.80 -12.95 -18.24
C ILE A 736 16.62 -11.50 -18.69
N SER A 737 15.61 -10.84 -18.12
CA SER A 737 15.40 -9.39 -18.20
C SER A 737 15.36 -8.80 -16.80
N ILE A 738 16.06 -7.67 -16.62
CA ILE A 738 16.24 -7.00 -15.34
C ILE A 738 15.76 -5.55 -15.48
N LEU A 739 15.04 -5.06 -14.48
CA LEU A 739 14.68 -3.66 -14.32
C LEU A 739 15.49 -3.08 -13.16
N PHE A 740 16.17 -1.97 -13.42
CA PHE A 740 16.80 -1.11 -12.42
C PHE A 740 16.06 0.22 -12.33
N ILE A 741 15.82 0.69 -11.10
CA ILE A 741 15.20 1.99 -10.82
C ILE A 741 16.12 2.71 -9.84
N ASN A 742 16.75 3.81 -10.27
CA ASN A 742 17.56 4.65 -9.42
C ASN A 742 16.75 5.87 -8.94
N LEU A 743 16.36 5.85 -7.67
CA LEU A 743 15.62 6.90 -6.97
C LEU A 743 16.55 8.03 -6.48
N SER A 744 17.87 7.83 -6.46
CA SER A 744 18.83 8.82 -6.00
C SER A 744 19.05 9.91 -7.04
N GLY A 745 19.04 11.16 -6.59
CA GLY A 745 19.39 12.33 -7.41
C GLY A 745 20.88 12.67 -7.39
N GLU A 746 21.62 12.06 -6.47
CA GLU A 746 23.01 12.42 -6.16
C GLU A 746 24.00 11.33 -6.58
N LYS A 747 23.55 10.08 -6.66
CA LYS A 747 24.38 8.92 -6.95
C LYS A 747 23.96 8.25 -8.27
N SER A 748 24.94 7.86 -9.07
CA SER A 748 24.80 6.88 -10.14
C SER A 748 25.37 5.55 -9.70
N PHE A 749 24.89 4.44 -10.24
CA PHE A 749 25.34 3.10 -9.87
C PHE A 749 25.99 2.39 -11.04
N ASP A 750 27.18 1.82 -10.85
CA ASP A 750 27.78 0.89 -11.78
C ASP A 750 27.57 -0.54 -11.27
N VAL A 751 26.70 -1.29 -11.94
CA VAL A 751 26.20 -2.59 -11.49
C VAL A 751 26.95 -3.74 -12.16
N THR A 752 27.54 -4.62 -11.35
CA THR A 752 28.01 -5.95 -11.77
C THR A 752 26.96 -7.00 -11.42
N LEU A 753 26.90 -8.09 -12.19
CA LEU A 753 25.94 -9.16 -11.97
C LEU A 753 26.64 -10.43 -11.50
N THR A 754 26.02 -11.15 -10.58
CA THR A 754 26.44 -12.49 -10.15
C THR A 754 25.31 -13.49 -10.36
N ASN A 755 25.68 -14.72 -10.76
CA ASN A 755 24.78 -15.85 -10.88
C ASN A 755 25.04 -16.83 -9.72
N ASP A 756 23.99 -17.25 -9.01
CA ASP A 756 24.08 -18.15 -7.85
C ASP A 756 24.50 -19.59 -8.21
N GLU A 757 24.45 -19.98 -9.48
CA GLU A 757 24.82 -21.32 -9.97
C GLU A 757 26.27 -21.42 -10.49
N ASN A 758 27.06 -20.34 -10.49
CA ASN A 758 28.45 -20.37 -10.98
C ASN A 758 29.42 -20.96 -9.93
N PHE A 759 29.39 -22.28 -9.77
CA PHE A 759 30.28 -23.03 -8.85
C PHE A 759 31.78 -23.04 -9.23
N TYR A 760 32.16 -22.54 -10.42
CA TYR A 760 33.51 -22.69 -10.99
C TYR A 760 34.33 -21.40 -11.12
N ASP A 761 33.80 -20.23 -10.76
CA ASP A 761 34.55 -18.97 -10.79
C ASP A 761 34.71 -18.41 -9.37
N VAL A 762 35.96 -18.30 -8.93
CA VAL A 762 36.34 -17.93 -7.56
C VAL A 762 35.99 -16.47 -7.24
N ASN A 763 35.58 -15.68 -8.24
CA ASN A 763 35.10 -14.29 -8.12
C ASN A 763 33.60 -14.08 -8.43
N GLY A 764 32.83 -15.11 -8.80
CA GLY A 764 31.35 -15.07 -8.93
C GLY A 764 30.69 -14.10 -9.94
N GLU A 765 31.46 -13.23 -10.61
CA GLU A 765 30.93 -12.23 -11.55
C GLU A 765 30.50 -12.87 -12.88
N PHE A 766 29.29 -12.56 -13.36
CA PHE A 766 28.80 -12.99 -14.66
C PHE A 766 29.52 -12.23 -15.78
N LYS A 767 30.17 -12.98 -16.67
CA LYS A 767 30.74 -12.47 -17.92
C LYS A 767 30.04 -13.15 -19.09
N GLY A 768 29.06 -12.45 -19.65
CA GLY A 768 28.39 -12.92 -20.86
C GLY A 768 29.36 -12.94 -22.04
N PHE A 769 29.10 -13.83 -23.00
CA PHE A 769 29.80 -13.96 -24.27
C PHE A 769 29.03 -13.25 -25.41
N GLU A 770 27.74 -12.98 -25.22
CA GLU A 770 26.92 -12.17 -26.14
C GLU A 770 26.82 -10.70 -25.69
N LYS A 771 26.54 -9.79 -26.64
CA LYS A 771 26.18 -8.42 -26.28
C LYS A 771 24.81 -8.41 -25.62
N ARG A 772 24.71 -7.72 -24.48
CA ARG A 772 23.43 -7.47 -23.79
C ARG A 772 22.72 -6.27 -24.40
N GLU A 773 21.40 -6.25 -24.25
CA GLU A 773 20.54 -5.16 -24.69
C GLU A 773 20.22 -4.25 -23.50
N GLU A 774 20.44 -2.94 -23.62
CA GLU A 774 20.11 -1.96 -22.59
C GLU A 774 19.15 -0.88 -23.11
N TYR A 775 18.19 -0.50 -22.28
CA TYR A 775 17.19 0.53 -22.54
C TYR A 775 17.21 1.54 -21.38
N HIS A 776 17.92 2.65 -21.58
CA HIS A 776 18.09 3.71 -20.58
C HIS A 776 16.99 4.75 -20.73
N LEU A 777 16.09 4.81 -19.75
CA LEU A 777 15.06 5.82 -19.64
C LEU A 777 15.52 6.94 -18.71
N THR A 778 15.54 8.17 -19.22
CA THR A 778 15.90 9.36 -18.45
C THR A 778 14.92 10.49 -18.70
N PRO A 779 14.70 11.38 -17.72
CA PRO A 779 13.90 12.56 -17.94
C PRO A 779 14.65 13.56 -18.83
N LYS A 780 13.91 14.24 -19.70
CA LYS A 780 14.47 15.34 -20.49
C LYS A 780 15.13 16.38 -19.57
N ASP A 781 16.35 16.77 -19.93
CA ASP A 781 17.20 17.74 -19.21
C ASP A 781 17.55 17.37 -17.75
N GLY A 782 17.26 16.13 -17.32
CA GLY A 782 17.41 15.68 -15.93
C GLY A 782 16.23 16.06 -15.02
N ASN A 783 15.15 16.65 -15.56
CA ASN A 783 14.01 17.10 -14.78
C ASN A 783 12.98 15.98 -14.59
N ILE A 784 12.93 15.36 -13.41
CA ILE A 784 11.97 14.28 -13.12
C ILE A 784 10.50 14.71 -13.25
N GLN A 785 10.18 16.00 -13.22
CA GLN A 785 8.82 16.52 -13.50
C GLN A 785 8.54 16.72 -15.01
N SER A 786 9.45 16.31 -15.89
CA SER A 786 9.24 16.30 -17.34
C SER A 786 8.19 15.26 -17.74
N ASP A 787 7.31 15.63 -18.67
CA ASP A 787 6.41 14.71 -19.37
C ASP A 787 7.05 14.10 -20.64
N VAL A 788 8.32 14.45 -20.92
CA VAL A 788 9.14 13.85 -21.97
C VAL A 788 10.18 12.90 -21.36
N VAL A 789 10.16 11.66 -21.85
CA VAL A 789 11.16 10.63 -21.54
C VAL A 789 12.10 10.43 -22.74
N LEU A 790 13.38 10.23 -22.44
CA LEU A 790 14.41 9.88 -23.41
C LEU A 790 14.69 8.37 -23.30
N LEU A 791 14.78 7.68 -24.43
CA LEU A 791 15.34 6.33 -24.53
C LEU A 791 16.74 6.42 -25.15
N ASN A 792 17.76 5.99 -24.39
CA ASN A 792 19.16 6.02 -24.82
C ASN A 792 19.56 7.43 -25.32
N GLY A 793 19.11 8.46 -24.60
CA GLY A 793 19.35 9.88 -24.91
C GLY A 793 18.44 10.51 -25.98
N ASN A 794 17.55 9.74 -26.61
CA ASN A 794 16.66 10.24 -27.68
C ASN A 794 15.21 10.37 -27.18
N PRO A 795 14.51 11.49 -27.41
CA PRO A 795 13.11 11.64 -27.02
C PRO A 795 12.21 10.58 -27.64
N LEU A 796 11.37 9.95 -26.81
CA LEU A 796 10.28 9.09 -27.28
C LEU A 796 9.08 9.95 -27.64
N GLU A 797 8.93 10.22 -28.93
CA GLU A 797 7.85 11.01 -29.49
C GLU A 797 7.19 10.24 -30.64
N LEU A 798 5.89 10.49 -30.86
CA LEU A 798 5.16 9.88 -31.97
C LEU A 798 5.79 10.29 -33.31
N ARG A 799 5.96 9.34 -34.21
CA ARG A 799 6.36 9.60 -35.61
C ARG A 799 5.21 9.18 -36.51
N ASN A 800 4.68 10.12 -37.31
CA ASN A 800 3.53 9.88 -38.17
C ASN A 800 2.31 9.27 -37.42
N LEU A 801 2.06 9.71 -36.18
CA LEU A 801 0.99 9.20 -35.30
C LEU A 801 1.17 7.74 -34.84
N GLU A 802 2.36 7.17 -35.00
CA GLU A 802 2.71 5.83 -34.54
C GLU A 802 3.62 5.87 -33.31
N ILE A 803 3.52 4.82 -32.48
CA ILE A 803 4.41 4.60 -31.35
C ILE A 803 5.82 4.35 -31.90
N PRO A 804 6.85 5.11 -31.48
CA PRO A 804 8.20 4.95 -32.00
C PRO A 804 8.77 3.57 -31.69
N GLU A 805 9.70 3.12 -32.55
CA GLU A 805 10.52 1.95 -32.23
C GLU A 805 11.37 2.23 -30.97
N MET A 806 11.42 1.26 -30.07
CA MET A 806 12.22 1.33 -28.85
C MET A 806 13.39 0.36 -29.01
N ASN A 807 14.46 0.84 -29.65
CA ASN A 807 15.64 0.03 -29.97
C ASN A 807 16.65 0.05 -28.81
N PRO A 808 17.23 -1.10 -28.44
CA PRO A 808 18.24 -1.16 -27.39
C PRO A 808 19.57 -0.57 -27.84
N GLN A 809 20.37 -0.19 -26.85
CA GLN A 809 21.82 -0.10 -27.01
C GLN A 809 22.42 -1.50 -26.81
N LEU A 810 23.30 -1.92 -27.72
CA LEU A 810 24.03 -3.18 -27.59
C LEU A 810 25.35 -2.93 -26.85
N VAL A 811 25.47 -3.49 -25.65
CA VAL A 811 26.60 -3.29 -24.74
C VAL A 811 27.34 -4.61 -24.54
N ASP A 812 28.66 -4.54 -24.38
CA ASP A 812 29.46 -5.72 -24.05
C ASP A 812 29.02 -6.27 -22.69
N ALA A 813 28.71 -7.56 -22.58
CA ALA A 813 28.27 -8.16 -21.32
C ALA A 813 29.36 -8.16 -20.23
N SER A 814 30.63 -7.90 -20.57
CA SER A 814 31.73 -7.85 -19.59
C SER A 814 31.90 -6.50 -18.88
N THR A 815 31.20 -5.44 -19.29
CA THR A 815 31.30 -4.12 -18.64
C THR A 815 30.20 -3.93 -17.60
N PRO A 816 30.39 -3.13 -16.54
CA PRO A 816 29.30 -2.80 -15.61
C PRO A 816 28.10 -2.18 -16.32
N ILE A 817 26.90 -2.37 -15.77
CA ILE A 817 25.66 -1.72 -16.22
C ILE A 817 25.58 -0.38 -15.48
N SER A 818 25.66 0.74 -16.21
CA SER A 818 25.61 2.07 -15.58
C SER A 818 24.16 2.54 -15.43
N VAL A 819 23.74 2.85 -14.22
CA VAL A 819 22.38 3.32 -13.87
C VAL A 819 22.50 4.74 -13.33
N ALA A 820 22.26 5.73 -14.21
CA ALA A 820 22.39 7.14 -13.87
C ALA A 820 21.44 7.58 -12.74
N ALA A 821 21.78 8.66 -12.04
CA ALA A 821 20.89 9.32 -11.07
C ALA A 821 19.51 9.62 -11.69
N HIS A 822 18.44 9.40 -10.92
CA HIS A 822 17.04 9.58 -11.36
C HIS A 822 16.74 8.95 -12.73
N SER A 823 17.10 7.68 -12.90
CA SER A 823 16.90 6.95 -14.15
C SER A 823 16.27 5.57 -13.94
N ILE A 824 15.78 5.00 -15.04
CA ILE A 824 15.22 3.66 -15.09
C ILE A 824 15.94 2.92 -16.23
N VAL A 825 16.42 1.70 -15.99
CA VAL A 825 17.15 0.92 -16.99
C VAL A 825 16.57 -0.48 -17.10
N TYR A 826 16.18 -0.88 -18.31
CA TYR A 826 15.91 -2.30 -18.61
C TYR A 826 17.13 -2.93 -19.26
N VAL A 827 17.47 -4.15 -18.85
CA VAL A 827 18.58 -4.92 -19.40
C VAL A 827 18.10 -6.32 -19.74
N THR A 828 18.40 -6.80 -20.95
CA THR A 828 18.15 -8.19 -21.37
C THR A 828 19.47 -8.88 -21.68
N ILE A 829 19.69 -10.05 -21.04
CA ILE A 829 20.91 -10.85 -21.16
C ILE A 829 20.51 -12.25 -21.63
N ARG A 830 20.90 -12.59 -22.86
CA ARG A 830 20.40 -13.78 -23.57
C ARG A 830 21.09 -15.08 -23.17
N ASP A 831 22.35 -14.98 -22.79
CA ASP A 831 23.24 -16.08 -22.44
C ASP A 831 23.40 -16.23 -20.91
N PHE A 832 22.56 -15.54 -20.12
CA PHE A 832 22.50 -15.75 -18.68
C PHE A 832 21.96 -17.15 -18.38
N HIS A 833 22.74 -17.97 -17.68
CA HIS A 833 22.34 -19.32 -17.31
C HIS A 833 21.36 -19.31 -16.14
N ALA A 834 20.06 -19.32 -16.43
CA ALA A 834 19.00 -19.48 -15.44
C ALA A 834 18.16 -20.72 -15.77
N PRO A 835 18.37 -21.86 -15.09
CA PRO A 835 17.54 -23.05 -15.26
C PRO A 835 16.03 -22.79 -15.09
N ALA A 836 15.66 -21.82 -14.26
CA ALA A 836 14.29 -21.35 -14.13
C ALA A 836 13.74 -20.63 -15.38
N CYS A 837 14.53 -20.44 -16.42
CA CYS A 837 14.11 -19.81 -17.68
C CYS A 837 14.22 -20.76 -18.88
N ALA A 838 14.61 -22.01 -18.64
CA ALA A 838 14.68 -23.08 -19.65
C ALA A 838 13.31 -23.70 -19.93
#